data_AF-A0A1G6U8U8-F1
#
_entry.id   AF-A0A1G6U8U8-F1
#
_cell.length_a   1.000
_cell.length_b   1.000
_cell.length_c   1.000
_cell.angle_alpha   90.00
_cell.angle_beta   90.00
_cell.angle_gamma   90.00
#
_symmetry.space_group_name_H-M   'P 1'
#
loop_
_entity.id
_entity.type
_entity.pdbx_description
1 polymer ?
#
loop_
_entity_poly.entity_id
_entity_poly.type
_entity_poly.pdbx_seq_one_letter_code
_entity_poly.pdbx_strand_id
1 'polypeptide(L)'
;MKYLFRIPLFDFDPESEFSIQENWKKIKAAISLSSSSLYQKIKECSYAELDRNLRLKVLKYILRGRYRPTPFGKFAAVGIGNGESNQWTINLEKVKILLGDGNEEKRKLKSKWRLALAGNEKLDRYYFLSYIQEDERWGLVSIPKNKVIFNLIQHAQRDKKISYDVFASWFDRKDEKVSFEIWVKLLELGIVYQDEVENRSRNDTLKSENQSLYQDSILEGTLSLPHNISEDLSEFYSNGGDLFRSVNSPYLDSLKIWFQIKFDDRFVPLPLLLSYPEFINSDFLNLKFPEENPDQSMNFSADFWGSRVVDLKRLVPKKSLPEELFNIDFLFRIGKNKEMVVENVVTNRPFVYFGRFNRFGKILEYQEKIRDEIYHHEECIFAELRIVETFSISSICNTKPLFKWYISPFEEQKSGSISLKDIELGIRNGRFLLIHRKFGKQIIPVVLHPLNGKEISHPLIRLIWELDHQTSFKMIHYHSPLFTESNYVPQLNWGQITLQSQRWLIFGDDYGSEQELKNWLKTHQVPKRIQVGIFDRELVINWQNKDEFGIMWSEVKRYPRTVIREVPWFEKSCYYSTMGKMIYPQFVVSHRNKIPIVDWKGFLNSIDQEDKRCLYYLIRISEDELFDFLVFFFNTSFLGFLGEKKLKWYYLIYQEGSLLQVRIRFLGLTEKMKISLGERLSSSQKQFNFEPRPYYPEEKKYGRNTYKISEKIFWLESRFILESQLGFKVAHEWKTVPAFNLAEFWFEILTKASLGQLIFPRLKSRLRQVPHQTKRKIMGLIKKEKEFDKPMYLPESWKGVYLHLIQKHLDLQKDDSEKWRILQNHFHMQINRFYLMDRKFYEEASYYVLYRLLGQKIHGNKQDAG
;
A
#
# COMPACT_ATOMS: atom_id res chain seq x y z
N MET A 1 -29.78 5.54 15.73
CA MET A 1 -28.78 4.81 14.91
C MET A 1 -29.24 4.75 13.45
N LYS A 2 -28.43 5.16 12.46
CA LYS A 2 -28.66 4.88 11.03
C LYS A 2 -27.89 3.63 10.63
N TYR A 3 -28.43 2.86 9.70
CA TYR A 3 -27.82 1.63 9.21
C TYR A 3 -28.19 1.40 7.74
N LEU A 4 -27.39 0.58 7.08
CA LEU A 4 -27.66 0.16 5.72
C LEU A 4 -28.09 -1.30 5.76
N PHE A 5 -28.91 -1.72 4.81
CA PHE A 5 -29.29 -3.11 4.68
C PHE A 5 -29.29 -3.55 3.23
N ARG A 6 -29.14 -4.84 3.04
CA ARG A 6 -29.20 -5.51 1.75
C ARG A 6 -30.04 -6.76 1.88
N ILE A 7 -30.81 -7.07 0.85
CA ILE A 7 -31.85 -8.10 0.93
C ILE A 7 -31.99 -8.85 -0.40
N PRO A 8 -32.17 -10.18 -0.39
CA PRO A 8 -32.49 -10.94 -1.59
C PRO A 8 -33.89 -10.58 -2.10
N LEU A 9 -34.08 -10.53 -3.42
CA LEU A 9 -35.35 -10.11 -4.04
C LEU A 9 -36.31 -11.27 -4.31
N PHE A 10 -35.91 -12.52 -4.05
CA PHE A 10 -36.82 -13.67 -4.12
C PHE A 10 -37.31 -14.06 -2.72
N ASP A 11 -38.62 -14.21 -2.59
CA ASP A 11 -39.31 -14.57 -1.36
C ASP A 11 -40.16 -15.84 -1.50
N PHE A 12 -40.14 -16.48 -2.68
CA PHE A 12 -40.80 -17.76 -2.93
C PHE A 12 -39.94 -18.95 -2.48
N ASP A 13 -40.57 -20.12 -2.37
CA ASP A 13 -39.90 -21.36 -1.96
C ASP A 13 -39.10 -21.96 -3.13
N PRO A 14 -37.76 -22.10 -3.00
CA PRO A 14 -36.92 -22.67 -4.04
C PRO A 14 -37.04 -24.21 -4.17
N GLU A 15 -37.68 -24.89 -3.22
CA GLU A 15 -37.90 -26.35 -3.30
C GLU A 15 -39.25 -26.72 -3.95
N SER A 16 -40.15 -25.74 -4.12
CA SER A 16 -41.47 -25.92 -4.74
C SER A 16 -41.41 -25.62 -6.24
N GLU A 17 -41.55 -26.66 -7.07
CA GLU A 17 -41.57 -26.50 -8.53
C GLU A 17 -42.71 -25.57 -9.00
N PHE A 18 -43.88 -25.66 -8.37
CA PHE A 18 -44.99 -24.74 -8.62
C PHE A 18 -44.60 -23.28 -8.37
N SER A 19 -43.98 -22.99 -7.21
CA SER A 19 -43.52 -21.64 -6.86
C SER A 19 -42.47 -21.10 -7.86
N ILE A 20 -41.58 -21.96 -8.35
CA ILE A 20 -40.59 -21.60 -9.38
C ILE A 20 -41.28 -21.24 -10.70
N GLN A 21 -42.25 -22.03 -11.13
CA GLN A 21 -42.99 -21.79 -12.37
C GLN A 21 -43.80 -20.49 -12.32
N GLU A 22 -44.49 -20.20 -11.20
CA GLU A 22 -45.18 -18.92 -11.00
C GLU A 22 -44.23 -17.72 -11.09
N ASN A 23 -42.99 -17.87 -10.63
CA ASN A 23 -41.98 -16.82 -10.62
C ASN A 23 -41.03 -16.87 -11.83
N TRP A 24 -41.31 -17.70 -12.84
CA TRP A 24 -40.37 -17.97 -13.93
C TRP A 24 -39.97 -16.72 -14.73
N LYS A 25 -40.92 -15.80 -14.95
CA LYS A 25 -40.65 -14.51 -15.60
C LYS A 25 -39.64 -13.66 -14.81
N LYS A 26 -39.78 -13.60 -13.49
CA LYS A 26 -38.88 -12.88 -12.57
C LYS A 26 -37.48 -13.51 -12.57
N ILE A 27 -37.41 -14.84 -12.54
CA ILE A 27 -36.16 -15.62 -12.59
C ILE A 27 -35.42 -15.36 -13.92
N LYS A 28 -36.10 -15.50 -15.06
CA LYS A 28 -35.53 -15.23 -16.39
C LYS A 28 -35.01 -13.79 -16.51
N ALA A 29 -35.77 -12.82 -16.02
CA ALA A 29 -35.34 -11.42 -16.01
C ALA A 29 -34.06 -11.18 -15.19
N ALA A 30 -33.91 -11.83 -14.04
CA ALA A 30 -32.69 -11.72 -13.24
C ALA A 30 -31.50 -12.41 -13.92
N ILE A 31 -31.70 -13.61 -14.47
CA ILE A 31 -30.65 -14.36 -15.18
C ILE A 31 -30.17 -13.62 -16.43
N SER A 32 -31.06 -12.95 -17.16
CA SER A 32 -30.73 -12.18 -18.38
C SER A 32 -29.64 -11.12 -18.15
N LEU A 33 -29.60 -10.51 -16.97
CA LEU A 33 -28.58 -9.52 -16.60
C LEU A 33 -27.29 -10.15 -16.10
N SER A 34 -27.36 -11.29 -15.43
CA SER A 34 -26.17 -11.93 -14.84
C SER A 34 -25.46 -12.93 -15.76
N SER A 35 -26.16 -13.51 -16.72
CA SER A 35 -25.64 -14.56 -17.60
C SER A 35 -26.43 -14.64 -18.90
N SER A 36 -26.00 -13.86 -19.90
CA SER A 36 -26.59 -13.86 -21.23
C SER A 36 -26.58 -15.24 -21.87
N SER A 37 -25.49 -16.00 -21.71
CA SER A 37 -25.36 -17.36 -22.27
C SER A 37 -26.32 -18.38 -21.65
N LEU A 38 -26.60 -18.29 -20.34
CA LEU A 38 -27.62 -19.13 -19.72
C LEU A 38 -29.02 -18.69 -20.14
N TYR A 39 -29.27 -17.38 -20.18
CA TYR A 39 -30.55 -16.82 -20.59
C TYR A 39 -30.95 -17.26 -22.01
N GLN A 40 -30.03 -17.20 -22.98
CA GLN A 40 -30.31 -17.65 -24.36
C GLN A 40 -30.74 -19.12 -24.43
N LYS A 41 -30.30 -19.97 -23.49
CA LYS A 41 -30.69 -21.39 -23.44
C LYS A 41 -32.07 -21.62 -22.79
N ILE A 42 -32.56 -20.69 -21.98
CA ILE A 42 -33.80 -20.86 -21.20
C ILE A 42 -34.92 -19.89 -21.61
N LYS A 43 -34.65 -18.91 -22.48
CA LYS A 43 -35.56 -17.80 -22.79
C LYS A 43 -36.92 -18.28 -23.31
N GLU A 44 -36.92 -19.30 -24.17
CA GLU A 44 -38.12 -19.89 -24.79
C GLU A 44 -38.68 -21.11 -24.04
N CYS A 45 -37.97 -21.63 -23.04
CA CYS A 45 -38.39 -22.84 -22.31
C CYS A 45 -39.18 -22.50 -21.05
N SER A 46 -40.07 -23.40 -20.65
CA SER A 46 -40.61 -23.48 -19.29
C SER A 46 -39.61 -24.16 -18.35
N TYR A 47 -39.79 -24.00 -17.02
CA TYR A 47 -38.89 -24.65 -16.05
C TYR A 47 -38.97 -26.18 -16.11
N ALA A 48 -40.17 -26.73 -16.37
CA ALA A 48 -40.41 -28.17 -16.45
C ALA A 48 -39.67 -28.83 -17.65
N GLU A 49 -39.52 -28.09 -18.74
CA GLU A 49 -38.82 -28.53 -19.96
C GLU A 49 -37.29 -28.59 -19.81
N LEU A 50 -36.73 -28.02 -18.73
CA LEU A 50 -35.28 -27.99 -18.55
C LEU A 50 -34.73 -29.37 -18.22
N ASP A 51 -33.68 -29.74 -18.95
CA ASP A 51 -32.85 -30.89 -18.60
C ASP A 51 -32.24 -30.73 -17.20
N ARG A 52 -31.77 -31.83 -16.61
CA ARG A 52 -31.23 -31.84 -15.24
C ARG A 52 -30.06 -30.87 -15.08
N ASN A 53 -29.16 -30.75 -16.05
CA ASN A 53 -27.97 -29.90 -15.94
C ASN A 53 -28.33 -28.42 -15.96
N LEU A 54 -29.23 -28.01 -16.85
CA LEU A 54 -29.76 -26.65 -16.90
C LEU A 54 -30.59 -26.33 -15.65
N ARG A 55 -31.41 -27.28 -15.19
CA ARG A 55 -32.18 -27.15 -13.95
C ARG A 55 -31.29 -26.87 -12.75
N LEU A 56 -30.20 -27.62 -12.57
CA LEU A 56 -29.23 -27.38 -11.49
C LEU A 56 -28.55 -26.01 -11.62
N LYS A 57 -28.22 -25.55 -12.84
CA LYS A 57 -27.64 -24.21 -13.06
C LYS A 57 -28.64 -23.10 -12.68
N VAL A 58 -29.89 -23.24 -13.09
CA VAL A 58 -30.98 -22.31 -12.75
C VAL A 58 -31.23 -22.33 -11.24
N LEU A 59 -31.25 -23.50 -10.60
CA LEU A 59 -31.42 -23.65 -9.16
C LEU A 59 -30.35 -22.89 -8.37
N LYS A 60 -29.07 -22.89 -8.80
CA LYS A 60 -28.02 -22.04 -8.18
C LYS A 60 -28.39 -20.55 -8.17
N TYR A 61 -28.98 -20.04 -9.26
CA TYR A 61 -29.44 -18.65 -9.34
C TYR A 61 -30.68 -18.38 -8.49
N ILE A 62 -31.61 -19.34 -8.39
CA ILE A 62 -32.78 -19.26 -7.53
C ILE A 62 -32.35 -19.19 -6.05
N LEU A 63 -31.50 -20.13 -5.60
CA LEU A 63 -30.95 -20.15 -4.24
C LEU A 63 -30.20 -18.85 -3.91
N ARG A 64 -29.43 -18.31 -4.87
CA ARG A 64 -28.80 -16.99 -4.74
C ARG A 64 -29.84 -15.90 -4.51
N GLY A 65 -30.84 -15.79 -5.39
CA GLY A 65 -31.87 -14.76 -5.30
C GLY A 65 -32.74 -14.86 -4.05
N ARG A 66 -32.82 -16.05 -3.43
CA ARG A 66 -33.60 -16.31 -2.23
C ARG A 66 -32.85 -16.03 -0.93
N TYR A 67 -31.58 -16.44 -0.86
CA TYR A 67 -30.83 -16.44 0.40
C TYR A 67 -29.67 -15.45 0.44
N ARG A 68 -29.14 -15.03 -0.71
CA ARG A 68 -27.90 -14.23 -0.77
C ARG A 68 -28.17 -12.75 -1.02
N PRO A 69 -27.96 -11.87 -0.03
CA PRO A 69 -28.24 -10.44 -0.12
C PRO A 69 -27.11 -9.63 -0.78
N THR A 70 -26.04 -10.28 -1.27
CA THR A 70 -24.95 -9.58 -1.97
C THR A 70 -25.49 -8.93 -3.25
N PRO A 71 -25.43 -7.59 -3.41
CA PRO A 71 -26.12 -6.92 -4.50
C PRO A 71 -25.56 -7.30 -5.88
N PHE A 72 -26.44 -7.79 -6.75
CA PHE A 72 -26.10 -8.35 -8.05
C PHE A 72 -27.32 -8.29 -8.98
N GLY A 73 -27.42 -7.24 -9.79
CA GLY A 73 -28.54 -7.06 -10.72
C GLY A 73 -29.90 -7.08 -10.01
N LYS A 74 -30.78 -7.99 -10.45
CA LYS A 74 -32.15 -8.18 -9.92
C LYS A 74 -32.25 -9.29 -8.86
N PHE A 75 -31.13 -9.78 -8.32
CA PHE A 75 -31.14 -10.82 -7.27
C PHE A 75 -31.21 -10.25 -5.85
N ALA A 76 -30.69 -9.03 -5.64
CA ALA A 76 -30.65 -8.40 -4.34
C ALA A 76 -30.67 -6.87 -4.48
N ALA A 77 -31.21 -6.20 -3.48
CA ALA A 77 -31.28 -4.74 -3.42
C ALA A 77 -30.71 -4.19 -2.11
N VAL A 78 -30.38 -2.90 -2.11
CA VAL A 78 -29.87 -2.16 -0.96
C VAL A 78 -30.90 -1.14 -0.48
N GLY A 79 -30.98 -0.93 0.83
CA GLY A 79 -31.77 0.13 1.43
C GLY A 79 -31.02 0.79 2.59
N ILE A 80 -31.63 1.85 3.12
CA ILE A 80 -31.16 2.59 4.29
C ILE A 80 -32.27 2.62 5.33
N GLY A 81 -31.91 2.34 6.58
CA GLY A 81 -32.83 2.36 7.71
C GLY A 81 -32.42 3.36 8.80
N ASN A 82 -33.40 3.70 9.63
CA ASN A 82 -33.25 4.51 10.83
C ASN A 82 -33.79 3.76 12.06
N GLY A 83 -33.21 4.02 13.22
CA GLY A 83 -33.54 3.33 14.48
C GLY A 83 -34.91 3.67 15.09
N GLU A 84 -35.74 4.47 14.42
CA GLU A 84 -37.02 4.96 14.93
C GLU A 84 -38.24 4.31 14.25
N SER A 85 -38.02 3.47 13.23
CA SER A 85 -39.11 2.77 12.54
C SER A 85 -39.48 1.47 13.25
N ASN A 86 -40.76 1.09 13.22
CA ASN A 86 -41.27 -0.24 13.64
C ASN A 86 -41.82 -1.00 12.41
N GLN A 87 -40.97 -1.13 11.39
CA GLN A 87 -41.28 -1.72 10.09
C GLN A 87 -40.53 -3.04 9.90
N TRP A 88 -41.24 -4.15 10.05
CA TRP A 88 -40.73 -5.52 9.84
C TRP A 88 -41.12 -6.10 8.48
N THR A 89 -41.92 -5.36 7.71
CA THR A 89 -42.42 -5.73 6.39
C THR A 89 -41.90 -4.80 5.31
N ILE A 90 -41.53 -5.35 4.15
CA ILE A 90 -41.05 -4.56 3.01
C ILE A 90 -41.58 -5.08 1.68
N ASN A 91 -41.86 -4.18 0.75
CA ASN A 91 -42.27 -4.53 -0.60
C ASN A 91 -41.02 -4.73 -1.49
N LEU A 92 -40.77 -5.97 -1.91
CA LEU A 92 -39.60 -6.33 -2.73
C LEU A 92 -39.72 -5.91 -4.21
N GLU A 93 -40.89 -5.45 -4.65
CA GLU A 93 -41.13 -4.98 -6.02
C GLU A 93 -40.88 -3.47 -6.17
N LYS A 94 -40.95 -2.70 -5.08
CA LYS A 94 -40.67 -1.26 -5.05
C LYS A 94 -39.17 -0.97 -5.06
N VAL A 95 -38.56 -1.26 -6.22
CA VAL A 95 -37.12 -1.10 -6.45
C VAL A 95 -36.85 0.02 -7.44
N LYS A 96 -36.06 1.00 -7.01
CA LYS A 96 -35.45 2.01 -7.88
C LYS A 96 -34.16 1.47 -8.48
N ILE A 97 -34.02 1.65 -9.79
CA ILE A 97 -32.83 1.26 -10.53
C ILE A 97 -31.82 2.40 -10.51
N LEU A 98 -30.58 2.10 -10.10
CA LEU A 98 -29.44 2.98 -10.34
C LEU A 98 -28.74 2.54 -11.62
N LEU A 99 -28.91 3.32 -12.68
CA LEU A 99 -28.14 3.16 -13.91
C LEU A 99 -26.71 3.71 -13.72
N GLY A 100 -25.77 3.25 -14.56
CA GLY A 100 -24.49 3.93 -14.69
C GLY A 100 -24.69 5.39 -15.11
N ASP A 101 -23.77 6.28 -14.78
CA ASP A 101 -23.83 7.70 -15.19
C ASP A 101 -23.61 7.81 -16.70
N GLY A 102 -24.64 7.46 -17.49
CA GLY A 102 -24.74 7.80 -18.90
C GLY A 102 -25.30 9.21 -19.01
N ASN A 103 -24.48 10.23 -18.74
CA ASN A 103 -24.87 11.60 -19.04
C ASN A 103 -24.83 11.79 -20.57
N GLU A 104 -26.01 11.86 -21.17
CA GLU A 104 -26.28 12.26 -22.56
C GLU A 104 -25.97 13.74 -22.85
N GLU A 105 -24.84 14.27 -22.40
CA GLU A 105 -24.34 15.51 -23.00
C GLU A 105 -23.49 15.14 -24.21
N LYS A 106 -24.12 15.13 -25.40
CA LYS A 106 -23.43 15.22 -26.70
C LYS A 106 -22.65 16.54 -26.77
N ARG A 107 -21.54 16.64 -26.04
CA ARG A 107 -20.58 17.74 -26.19
C ARG A 107 -19.82 17.51 -27.48
N LYS A 108 -19.94 18.47 -28.42
CA LYS A 108 -19.16 18.52 -29.65
C LYS A 108 -17.68 18.38 -29.32
N LEU A 109 -17.08 17.27 -29.75
CA LEU A 109 -15.66 16.94 -29.62
C LEU A 109 -14.81 17.94 -30.43
N LYS A 110 -14.33 19.00 -29.77
CA LYS A 110 -13.00 19.54 -30.05
C LYS A 110 -12.07 18.97 -28.98
N SER A 111 -11.84 17.67 -29.01
CA SER A 111 -11.04 17.01 -27.97
C SER A 111 -9.58 17.39 -28.11
N LYS A 112 -8.96 17.67 -26.96
CA LYS A 112 -7.52 17.81 -26.81
C LYS A 112 -7.05 16.61 -25.99
N TRP A 113 -6.09 15.85 -26.51
CA TRP A 113 -5.59 14.61 -25.92
C TRP A 113 -4.33 14.86 -25.09
N ARG A 114 -3.93 13.90 -24.27
CA ARG A 114 -2.75 13.94 -23.41
C ARG A 114 -1.85 12.74 -23.66
N LEU A 115 -0.60 12.88 -23.26
CA LEU A 115 0.38 11.80 -23.26
C LEU A 115 0.27 11.01 -21.95
N ALA A 116 0.30 9.68 -22.04
CA ALA A 116 0.44 8.74 -20.94
C ALA A 116 1.65 9.10 -20.06
N LEU A 117 1.63 8.61 -18.81
CA LEU A 117 2.76 8.79 -17.91
C LEU A 117 4.00 8.11 -18.54
N ALA A 118 4.87 8.94 -19.11
CA ALA A 118 6.12 8.49 -19.69
C ALA A 118 6.96 7.85 -18.58
N GLY A 119 7.32 6.59 -18.78
CA GLY A 119 8.27 5.85 -17.98
C GLY A 119 9.71 6.13 -18.42
N ASN A 120 10.58 5.17 -18.18
CA ASN A 120 12.00 5.30 -18.48
C ASN A 120 12.35 5.17 -19.96
N GLU A 121 13.54 5.66 -20.30
CA GLU A 121 14.20 5.36 -21.56
C GLU A 121 15.24 4.25 -21.34
N LYS A 122 15.18 3.18 -22.15
CA LYS A 122 16.17 2.09 -22.08
C LYS A 122 16.31 1.42 -23.45
N LEU A 123 17.52 0.99 -23.80
CA LEU A 123 17.80 0.22 -25.03
C LEU A 123 17.21 0.87 -26.31
N ASP A 124 17.35 2.19 -26.43
CA ASP A 124 16.78 2.95 -27.56
C ASP A 124 15.25 2.84 -27.70
N ARG A 125 14.54 2.76 -26.58
CA ARG A 125 13.07 2.75 -26.51
C ARG A 125 12.54 3.73 -25.48
N TYR A 126 11.34 4.24 -25.74
CA TYR A 126 10.48 4.92 -24.77
C TYR A 126 9.49 3.92 -24.18
N TYR A 127 9.27 3.99 -22.86
CA TYR A 127 8.28 3.19 -22.16
C TYR A 127 7.16 4.09 -21.64
N PHE A 128 5.91 3.65 -21.75
CA PHE A 128 4.72 4.38 -21.27
C PHE A 128 3.85 3.44 -20.46
N LEU A 129 3.49 3.84 -19.23
CA LEU A 129 2.44 3.14 -18.50
C LEU A 129 1.09 3.62 -19.04
N SER A 130 0.41 2.74 -19.78
CA SER A 130 -0.74 3.07 -20.59
C SER A 130 -1.91 2.14 -20.28
N TYR A 131 -3.13 2.65 -20.44
CA TYR A 131 -4.33 1.82 -20.44
C TYR A 131 -4.60 1.33 -21.86
N ILE A 132 -4.37 0.04 -22.11
CA ILE A 132 -4.51 -0.57 -23.43
C ILE A 132 -5.99 -0.84 -23.68
N GLN A 133 -6.57 -0.20 -24.69
CA GLN A 133 -8.02 -0.22 -24.90
C GLN A 133 -8.54 -1.62 -25.27
N GLU A 134 -7.80 -2.33 -26.12
CA GLU A 134 -8.16 -3.67 -26.60
C GLU A 134 -8.18 -4.72 -25.48
N ASP A 135 -7.21 -4.63 -24.57
CA ASP A 135 -7.08 -5.56 -23.44
C ASP A 135 -7.89 -5.13 -22.19
N GLU A 136 -8.45 -3.91 -22.20
CA GLU A 136 -9.09 -3.25 -21.03
C GLU A 136 -8.23 -3.29 -19.73
N ARG A 137 -6.90 -3.11 -19.85
CA ARG A 137 -5.96 -3.20 -18.71
C ARG A 137 -4.79 -2.22 -18.79
N TRP A 138 -4.16 -1.95 -17.65
CA TRP A 138 -2.90 -1.20 -17.62
C TRP A 138 -1.72 -2.08 -18.00
N GLY A 139 -0.82 -1.53 -18.81
CA GLY A 139 0.41 -2.18 -19.24
C GLY A 139 1.51 -1.20 -19.59
N LEU A 140 2.75 -1.69 -19.55
CA LEU A 140 3.91 -0.94 -20.03
C LEU A 140 4.08 -1.16 -21.53
N VAL A 141 3.81 -0.12 -22.29
CA VAL A 141 4.00 -0.10 -23.74
C VAL A 141 5.39 0.43 -24.05
N SER A 142 6.15 -0.30 -24.87
CA SER A 142 7.48 0.14 -25.29
C SER A 142 7.50 0.45 -26.78
N ILE A 143 8.05 1.61 -27.17
CA ILE A 143 8.16 2.04 -28.56
C ILE A 143 9.62 2.41 -28.88
N PRO A 144 10.19 1.98 -30.03
CA PRO A 144 11.50 2.43 -30.48
C PRO A 144 11.59 3.96 -30.57
N LYS A 145 12.74 4.55 -30.23
CA LYS A 145 12.92 5.99 -30.40
C LYS A 145 12.78 6.38 -31.86
N ASN A 146 11.97 7.39 -32.13
CA ASN A 146 11.79 7.97 -33.44
C ASN A 146 11.37 9.45 -33.31
N LYS A 147 11.43 10.19 -34.42
CA LYS A 147 11.14 11.63 -34.45
C LYS A 147 9.71 11.96 -34.01
N VAL A 148 8.73 11.14 -34.37
CA VAL A 148 7.31 11.37 -34.05
C VAL A 148 7.10 11.30 -32.54
N ILE A 149 7.58 10.25 -31.88
CA ILE A 149 7.47 10.10 -30.42
C ILE A 149 8.31 11.15 -29.69
N PHE A 150 9.49 11.49 -30.20
CA PHE A 150 10.30 12.57 -29.65
C PHE A 150 9.55 13.91 -29.67
N ASN A 151 8.96 14.28 -30.82
CA ASN A 151 8.15 15.49 -30.96
C ASN A 151 6.92 15.45 -30.03
N LEU A 152 6.28 14.28 -29.89
CA LEU A 152 5.16 14.07 -28.98
C LEU A 152 5.53 14.35 -27.52
N ILE A 153 6.67 13.82 -27.05
CA ILE A 153 7.17 14.06 -25.68
C ILE A 153 7.55 15.53 -25.49
N GLN A 154 8.26 16.12 -26.46
CA GLN A 154 8.66 17.54 -26.40
C GLN A 154 7.45 18.48 -26.39
N HIS A 155 6.42 18.16 -27.19
CA HIS A 155 5.16 18.89 -27.19
C HIS A 155 4.48 18.76 -25.83
N ALA A 156 4.31 17.55 -25.31
CA ALA A 156 3.68 17.29 -24.01
C ALA A 156 4.37 18.00 -22.83
N GLN A 157 5.70 18.22 -22.91
CA GLN A 157 6.45 19.00 -21.92
C GLN A 157 6.13 20.50 -21.95
N ARG A 158 5.81 21.05 -23.12
CA ARG A 158 5.49 22.48 -23.32
C ARG A 158 4.00 22.75 -23.17
N ASP A 159 3.20 22.01 -23.92
CA ASP A 159 1.74 22.01 -23.87
C ASP A 159 1.27 20.60 -23.50
N LYS A 160 0.66 20.48 -22.32
CA LYS A 160 0.18 19.21 -21.78
C LYS A 160 -0.90 18.55 -22.65
N LYS A 161 -1.39 19.25 -23.68
CA LYS A 161 -2.45 18.83 -24.58
C LYS A 161 -1.96 18.81 -26.03
N ILE A 162 -2.36 17.79 -26.78
CA ILE A 162 -2.12 17.65 -28.22
C ILE A 162 -3.44 17.50 -28.97
N SER A 163 -3.52 18.02 -30.19
CA SER A 163 -4.64 17.77 -31.12
C SER A 163 -4.15 16.98 -32.33
N TYR A 164 -5.05 16.29 -33.02
CA TYR A 164 -4.69 15.59 -34.25
C TYR A 164 -4.12 16.57 -35.29
N ASP A 165 -4.68 17.77 -35.45
CA ASP A 165 -4.17 18.77 -36.40
C ASP A 165 -2.70 19.14 -36.13
N VAL A 166 -2.34 19.34 -34.86
CA VAL A 166 -0.96 19.61 -34.45
C VAL A 166 -0.07 18.38 -34.71
N PHE A 167 -0.55 17.18 -34.37
CA PHE A 167 0.18 15.94 -34.62
C PHE A 167 0.44 15.70 -36.12
N ALA A 168 -0.59 15.86 -36.94
CA ALA A 168 -0.55 15.70 -38.39
C ALA A 168 0.38 16.73 -39.05
N SER A 169 0.51 17.94 -38.48
CA SER A 169 1.42 18.97 -38.99
C SER A 169 2.91 18.59 -38.94
N TRP A 170 3.27 17.51 -38.23
CA TRP A 170 4.64 16.98 -38.19
C TRP A 170 5.01 16.09 -39.38
N PHE A 171 4.03 15.80 -40.23
CA PHE A 171 4.16 14.95 -41.42
C PHE A 171 3.98 15.80 -42.68
N ASP A 172 4.53 15.32 -43.80
CA ASP A 172 4.29 15.98 -45.09
C ASP A 172 2.84 15.80 -45.53
N ARG A 173 2.28 16.76 -46.29
CA ARG A 173 0.86 16.72 -46.72
C ARG A 173 0.47 15.45 -47.51
N LYS A 174 1.42 14.72 -48.07
CA LYS A 174 1.19 13.45 -48.78
C LYS A 174 1.02 12.24 -47.83
N ASP A 175 1.35 12.39 -46.55
CA ASP A 175 1.36 11.33 -45.54
C ASP A 175 0.13 11.37 -44.62
N GLU A 176 -0.94 12.08 -44.99
CA GLU A 176 -2.13 12.27 -44.14
C GLU A 176 -2.71 10.94 -43.64
N LYS A 177 -2.85 9.96 -44.54
CA LYS A 177 -3.33 8.61 -44.20
C LYS A 177 -2.41 7.91 -43.18
N VAL A 178 -1.09 8.01 -43.37
CA VAL A 178 -0.09 7.39 -42.47
C VAL A 178 -0.12 8.06 -41.10
N SER A 179 -0.18 9.39 -41.05
CA SER A 179 -0.29 10.13 -39.79
C SER A 179 -1.56 9.75 -39.02
N PHE A 180 -2.68 9.57 -39.72
CA PHE A 180 -3.93 9.12 -39.12
C PHE A 180 -3.82 7.70 -38.56
N GLU A 181 -3.25 6.77 -39.33
CA GLU A 181 -3.03 5.39 -38.88
C GLU A 181 -2.13 5.32 -37.63
N ILE A 182 -1.03 6.08 -37.61
CA ILE A 182 -0.15 6.17 -36.44
C ILE A 182 -0.91 6.77 -35.25
N TRP A 183 -1.69 7.83 -35.46
CA TRP A 183 -2.50 8.45 -34.41
C TRP A 183 -3.49 7.46 -33.79
N VAL A 184 -4.22 6.69 -34.62
CA VAL A 184 -5.13 5.64 -34.15
C VAL A 184 -4.37 4.59 -33.34
N LYS A 185 -3.20 4.14 -33.80
CA LYS A 185 -2.36 3.19 -33.03
C LYS A 185 -1.90 3.75 -31.69
N LEU A 186 -1.57 5.05 -31.62
CA LEU A 186 -1.21 5.70 -30.35
C LEU A 186 -2.39 5.77 -29.37
N LEU A 187 -3.62 5.92 -29.88
CA LEU A 187 -4.84 5.88 -29.09
C LEU A 187 -5.16 4.46 -28.59
N GLU A 188 -5.06 3.45 -29.46
CA GLU A 188 -5.30 2.04 -29.13
C GLU A 188 -4.33 1.55 -28.03
N LEU A 189 -3.04 1.92 -28.17
CA LEU A 189 -2.00 1.61 -27.18
C LEU A 189 -2.12 2.45 -25.89
N GLY A 190 -3.04 3.42 -25.83
CA GLY A 190 -3.26 4.28 -24.68
C GLY A 190 -2.12 5.27 -24.40
N ILE A 191 -1.16 5.41 -25.32
CA ILE A 191 -0.05 6.37 -25.21
C ILE A 191 -0.59 7.78 -25.33
N VAL A 192 -1.55 7.97 -26.23
CA VAL A 192 -2.35 9.19 -26.29
C VAL A 192 -3.73 8.85 -25.75
N TYR A 193 -4.22 9.61 -24.78
CA TYR A 193 -5.52 9.37 -24.16
C TYR A 193 -6.30 10.68 -23.99
N GLN A 194 -7.60 10.55 -23.77
CA GLN A 194 -8.50 11.66 -23.48
C GLN A 194 -8.87 11.65 -21.99
N ASP A 195 -9.10 12.83 -21.38
CA ASP A 195 -9.45 12.94 -19.97
C ASP A 195 -10.60 11.96 -19.60
N GLU A 196 -10.49 11.28 -18.45
CA GLU A 196 -11.37 10.15 -18.04
C GLU A 196 -12.88 10.49 -18.16
N VAL A 197 -13.24 11.73 -17.85
CA VAL A 197 -14.63 12.21 -17.88
C VAL A 197 -15.22 12.25 -19.29
N GLU A 198 -14.38 12.49 -20.30
CA GLU A 198 -14.79 12.45 -21.70
C GLU A 198 -14.71 11.03 -22.27
N ASN A 199 -13.80 10.20 -21.74
CA ASN A 199 -13.65 8.80 -22.15
C ASN A 199 -14.85 7.92 -21.75
N ARG A 200 -15.50 8.20 -20.60
CA ARG A 200 -16.77 7.55 -20.22
C ARG A 200 -17.87 7.76 -21.27
N SER A 201 -17.96 8.96 -21.86
CA SER A 201 -18.93 9.28 -22.91
C SER A 201 -18.70 8.48 -24.21
N ARG A 202 -17.45 8.15 -24.52
CA ARG A 202 -17.08 7.41 -25.74
C ARG A 202 -17.35 5.90 -25.63
N ASN A 203 -17.10 5.31 -24.46
CA ASN A 203 -17.48 3.92 -24.18
C ASN A 203 -19.00 3.71 -24.17
N ASP A 204 -19.78 4.73 -23.77
CA ASP A 204 -21.25 4.69 -23.85
C ASP A 204 -21.77 4.81 -25.29
N THR A 205 -21.06 5.51 -26.20
CA THR A 205 -21.49 5.69 -27.59
C THR A 205 -21.09 4.53 -28.52
N LEU A 206 -19.97 3.84 -28.26
CA LEU A 206 -19.57 2.65 -29.04
C LEU A 206 -20.26 1.35 -28.59
N LYS A 207 -20.88 1.34 -27.40
CA LYS A 207 -21.65 0.20 -26.86
C LYS A 207 -23.16 0.48 -26.82
N SER A 208 -23.66 1.42 -27.64
CA SER A 208 -25.10 1.78 -27.69
C SER A 208 -26.02 0.67 -28.20
N GLU A 209 -25.49 -0.45 -28.72
CA GLU A 209 -26.27 -1.66 -29.01
C GLU A 209 -26.36 -2.65 -27.82
N ASN A 210 -25.59 -2.43 -26.74
CA ASN A 210 -25.59 -3.25 -25.52
C ASN A 210 -25.95 -2.42 -24.27
N GLN A 211 -26.99 -1.58 -24.36
CA GLN A 211 -27.50 -0.82 -23.22
C GLN A 211 -27.89 -1.75 -22.04
N SER A 212 -27.26 -1.49 -20.89
CA SER A 212 -27.54 -2.01 -19.53
C SER A 212 -27.06 -3.41 -19.12
N LEU A 213 -25.78 -3.73 -19.27
CA LEU A 213 -25.21 -4.96 -18.65
C LEU A 213 -25.08 -4.90 -17.12
N TYR A 214 -25.11 -3.71 -16.49
CA TYR A 214 -24.94 -3.57 -15.04
C TYR A 214 -26.02 -2.70 -14.39
N GLN A 215 -26.69 -3.27 -13.40
CA GLN A 215 -27.83 -2.65 -12.71
C GLN A 215 -27.66 -2.80 -11.19
N ASP A 216 -27.72 -1.69 -10.46
CA ASP A 216 -27.87 -1.74 -9.00
C ASP A 216 -29.31 -1.44 -8.60
N SER A 217 -29.83 -2.22 -7.66
CA SER A 217 -31.20 -2.16 -7.18
C SER A 217 -31.26 -1.50 -5.81
N ILE A 218 -32.05 -0.43 -5.67
CA ILE A 218 -32.29 0.29 -4.40
C ILE A 218 -33.74 0.11 -3.99
N LEU A 219 -34.01 -0.23 -2.74
CA LEU A 219 -35.37 -0.37 -2.22
C LEU A 219 -35.96 0.95 -1.72
N GLU A 220 -37.21 1.19 -2.09
CA GLU A 220 -38.02 2.30 -1.59
C GLU A 220 -38.75 1.87 -0.31
N GLY A 221 -37.99 1.69 0.77
CA GLY A 221 -38.52 1.29 2.07
C GLY A 221 -37.44 1.22 3.14
N THR A 222 -37.86 1.16 4.41
CA THR A 222 -36.97 0.93 5.56
C THR A 222 -37.36 -0.38 6.24
N LEU A 223 -36.39 -0.99 6.91
CA LEU A 223 -36.60 -2.10 7.84
C LEU A 223 -36.05 -1.68 9.18
N SER A 224 -36.72 -2.08 10.26
CA SER A 224 -36.26 -1.86 11.64
C SER A 224 -35.07 -2.74 12.02
N LEU A 225 -34.36 -2.34 13.07
CA LEU A 225 -33.47 -3.21 13.82
C LEU A 225 -34.04 -3.44 15.24
N PRO A 226 -33.84 -4.62 15.84
CA PRO A 226 -34.20 -4.85 17.24
C PRO A 226 -33.49 -3.87 18.20
N HIS A 227 -34.19 -3.42 19.24
CA HIS A 227 -33.68 -2.41 20.18
C HIS A 227 -32.42 -2.85 20.94
N ASN A 228 -32.30 -4.15 21.26
CA ASN A 228 -31.15 -4.71 22.00
C ASN A 228 -29.82 -4.60 21.22
N ILE A 229 -29.85 -4.54 19.88
CA ILE A 229 -28.63 -4.53 19.06
C ILE A 229 -27.72 -3.35 19.40
N SER A 230 -28.28 -2.18 19.69
CA SER A 230 -27.48 -0.99 20.02
C SER A 230 -26.78 -1.15 21.37
N GLU A 231 -27.43 -1.78 22.35
CA GLU A 231 -26.88 -2.05 23.68
C GLU A 231 -25.80 -3.13 23.61
N ASP A 232 -26.08 -4.23 22.90
CA ASP A 232 -25.14 -5.33 22.66
C ASP A 232 -23.85 -4.83 21.99
N LEU A 233 -23.97 -3.98 20.95
CA LEU A 233 -22.82 -3.40 20.26
C LEU A 233 -22.04 -2.41 21.15
N SER A 234 -22.72 -1.57 21.93
CA SER A 234 -22.05 -0.64 22.85
C SER A 234 -21.25 -1.39 23.92
N GLU A 235 -21.78 -2.50 24.43
CA GLU A 235 -21.06 -3.38 25.35
C GLU A 235 -19.86 -4.04 24.66
N PHE A 236 -20.04 -4.53 23.43
CA PHE A 236 -18.97 -5.12 22.64
C PHE A 236 -17.83 -4.11 22.39
N TYR A 237 -18.11 -2.85 22.05
CA TYR A 237 -17.08 -1.84 21.84
C TYR A 237 -16.31 -1.48 23.12
N SER A 238 -16.96 -1.60 24.27
CA SER A 238 -16.33 -1.33 25.56
C SER A 238 -15.40 -2.46 26.02
N ASN A 239 -15.69 -3.71 25.63
CA ASN A 239 -15.06 -4.89 26.23
C ASN A 239 -14.43 -5.89 25.23
N GLY A 240 -14.73 -5.81 23.94
CA GLY A 240 -14.34 -6.78 22.91
C GLY A 240 -13.04 -6.46 22.16
N GLY A 241 -12.29 -5.43 22.57
CA GLY A 241 -11.10 -4.96 21.88
C GLY A 241 -9.98 -5.99 21.73
N ASP A 242 -9.83 -6.89 22.72
CA ASP A 242 -8.81 -7.95 22.67
C ASP A 242 -9.13 -9.07 21.65
N LEU A 243 -10.31 -9.04 21.00
CA LEU A 243 -10.61 -9.90 19.86
C LEU A 243 -9.98 -9.39 18.56
N PHE A 244 -9.53 -8.15 18.49
CA PHE A 244 -8.89 -7.57 17.31
C PHE A 244 -7.37 -7.67 17.41
N ARG A 245 -6.75 -7.99 16.27
CA ARG A 245 -5.29 -7.99 16.10
C ARG A 245 -4.94 -7.15 14.88
N SER A 246 -3.86 -6.37 15.00
CA SER A 246 -3.27 -5.70 13.84
C SER A 246 -2.70 -6.77 12.92
N VAL A 247 -2.96 -6.63 11.62
CA VAL A 247 -2.49 -7.56 10.60
C VAL A 247 -1.60 -6.79 9.64
N ASN A 248 -0.38 -7.29 9.45
CA ASN A 248 0.56 -6.70 8.51
C ASN A 248 0.19 -7.09 7.06
N SER A 249 0.50 -6.21 6.10
CA SER A 249 0.36 -6.53 4.67
C SER A 249 1.67 -7.12 4.16
N PRO A 250 1.69 -8.39 3.71
CA PRO A 250 2.89 -8.99 3.12
C PRO A 250 3.43 -8.16 1.94
N TYR A 251 2.54 -7.52 1.17
CA TYR A 251 2.92 -6.63 0.08
C TYR A 251 3.72 -5.43 0.60
N LEU A 252 3.22 -4.74 1.63
CA LEU A 252 3.89 -3.56 2.17
C LEU A 252 5.17 -3.91 2.91
N ASP A 253 5.22 -5.05 3.60
CA ASP A 253 6.40 -5.46 4.34
C ASP A 253 7.56 -5.79 3.40
N SER A 254 7.32 -6.59 2.36
CA SER A 254 8.34 -6.86 1.33
C SER A 254 8.73 -5.57 0.60
N LEU A 255 7.78 -4.67 0.34
CA LEU A 255 8.06 -3.37 -0.26
C LEU A 255 8.90 -2.47 0.64
N LYS A 256 8.68 -2.45 1.96
CA LYS A 256 9.47 -1.63 2.91
C LYS A 256 10.95 -2.01 2.83
N ILE A 257 11.27 -3.31 2.85
CA ILE A 257 12.64 -3.81 2.73
C ILE A 257 13.25 -3.35 1.40
N TRP A 258 12.56 -3.65 0.30
CA TRP A 258 13.02 -3.26 -1.03
C TRP A 258 13.24 -1.75 -1.13
N PHE A 259 12.31 -0.95 -0.62
CA PHE A 259 12.37 0.51 -0.65
C PHE A 259 13.53 1.03 0.18
N GLN A 260 13.78 0.49 1.38
CA GLN A 260 14.92 0.86 2.21
C GLN A 260 16.26 0.49 1.56
N ILE A 261 16.35 -0.68 0.91
CA ILE A 261 17.56 -1.08 0.17
C ILE A 261 17.82 -0.14 -1.02
N LYS A 262 16.77 0.27 -1.74
CA LYS A 262 16.90 1.11 -2.94
C LYS A 262 17.08 2.59 -2.61
N PHE A 263 16.43 3.09 -1.57
CA PHE A 263 16.27 4.53 -1.32
C PHE A 263 16.61 4.98 0.11
N ASP A 264 16.96 4.08 1.02
CA ASP A 264 17.38 4.42 2.39
C ASP A 264 16.33 5.28 3.13
N ASP A 265 16.71 6.45 3.67
CA ASP A 265 15.83 7.39 4.37
C ASP A 265 15.11 8.40 3.45
N ARG A 266 15.25 8.25 2.12
CA ARG A 266 14.80 9.25 1.14
C ARG A 266 13.27 9.25 0.95
N PHE A 267 12.76 10.43 0.60
CA PHE A 267 11.42 10.57 0.01
C PHE A 267 11.53 10.57 -1.51
N VAL A 268 10.72 9.76 -2.18
CA VAL A 268 10.88 9.40 -3.59
C VAL A 268 9.65 9.86 -4.37
N PRO A 269 9.79 10.64 -5.45
CA PRO A 269 8.68 10.93 -6.34
C PRO A 269 8.04 9.64 -6.83
N LEU A 270 6.72 9.49 -6.68
CA LEU A 270 6.04 8.22 -6.91
C LEU A 270 6.28 7.62 -8.31
N PRO A 271 6.33 8.40 -9.41
CA PRO A 271 6.63 7.86 -10.75
C PRO A 271 8.04 7.27 -10.88
N LEU A 272 8.99 7.64 -10.01
CA LEU A 272 10.35 7.08 -10.05
C LEU A 272 10.33 5.56 -9.79
N LEU A 273 9.33 5.05 -9.07
CA LEU A 273 9.21 3.60 -8.83
C LEU A 273 9.01 2.81 -10.14
N LEU A 274 8.43 3.41 -11.18
CA LEU A 274 8.31 2.82 -12.52
C LEU A 274 9.67 2.66 -13.23
N SER A 275 10.74 3.19 -12.65
CA SER A 275 12.09 2.95 -13.15
C SER A 275 12.66 1.58 -12.81
N TYR A 276 12.02 0.86 -11.90
CA TYR A 276 12.54 -0.37 -11.32
C TYR A 276 11.66 -1.55 -11.76
N PRO A 277 12.18 -2.42 -12.65
CA PRO A 277 11.46 -3.61 -13.08
C PRO A 277 10.99 -4.48 -11.91
N GLU A 278 11.79 -4.56 -10.84
CA GLU A 278 11.46 -5.36 -9.65
C GLU A 278 10.19 -4.85 -8.95
N PHE A 279 9.90 -3.55 -9.03
CA PHE A 279 8.66 -2.95 -8.52
C PHE A 279 7.49 -3.21 -9.46
N ILE A 280 7.67 -2.96 -10.77
CA ILE A 280 6.63 -3.14 -11.79
C ILE A 280 6.12 -4.58 -11.81
N ASN A 281 7.04 -5.54 -11.83
CA ASN A 281 6.72 -6.97 -11.91
C ASN A 281 6.34 -7.55 -10.55
N SER A 282 6.42 -6.76 -9.47
CA SER A 282 6.26 -7.20 -8.09
C SER A 282 7.26 -8.29 -7.65
N ASP A 283 8.45 -8.32 -8.26
CA ASP A 283 9.52 -9.29 -7.92
C ASP A 283 10.00 -9.14 -6.48
N PHE A 284 9.84 -7.95 -5.87
CA PHE A 284 10.16 -7.72 -4.47
C PHE A 284 9.33 -8.59 -3.51
N LEU A 285 8.19 -9.13 -3.94
CA LEU A 285 7.39 -10.06 -3.13
C LEU A 285 8.12 -11.38 -2.83
N ASN A 286 9.19 -11.69 -3.57
CA ASN A 286 10.05 -12.85 -3.29
C ASN A 286 10.98 -12.64 -2.09
N LEU A 287 11.09 -11.41 -1.57
CA LEU A 287 11.80 -11.12 -0.33
C LEU A 287 11.03 -11.75 0.84
N LYS A 288 11.48 -12.94 1.26
CA LYS A 288 10.86 -13.72 2.33
C LYS A 288 11.05 -13.06 3.69
N PHE A 289 10.00 -13.10 4.50
CA PHE A 289 10.08 -12.87 5.94
C PHE A 289 10.14 -14.21 6.67
N PRO A 290 10.83 -14.31 7.81
CA PRO A 290 10.35 -15.20 8.85
C PRO A 290 8.97 -14.68 9.26
N GLU A 291 7.92 -15.49 9.06
CA GLU A 291 6.63 -15.19 9.68
C GLU A 291 6.86 -15.10 11.19
N GLU A 292 6.84 -13.89 11.75
CA GLU A 292 6.60 -13.76 13.19
C GLU A 292 5.20 -14.32 13.39
N ASN A 293 5.12 -15.51 13.98
CA ASN A 293 3.86 -16.20 14.29
C ASN A 293 3.16 -15.37 15.38
N PRO A 294 2.20 -14.47 15.06
CA PRO A 294 1.72 -13.49 16.03
C PRO A 294 0.75 -14.11 17.05
N ASP A 295 0.33 -15.36 16.82
CA ASP A 295 -0.82 -15.97 17.45
C ASP A 295 -0.49 -17.09 18.45
N GLN A 296 0.62 -16.97 19.20
CA GLN A 296 0.87 -17.85 20.36
C GLN A 296 0.21 -17.38 21.67
N SER A 297 -0.59 -16.30 21.66
CA SER A 297 -1.07 -15.68 22.92
C SER A 297 -2.39 -16.24 23.46
N MET A 298 -3.25 -16.87 22.65
CA MET A 298 -4.50 -17.45 23.13
C MET A 298 -4.42 -18.98 23.13
N ASN A 299 -4.34 -19.56 24.33
CA ASN A 299 -4.38 -21.00 24.53
C ASN A 299 -5.81 -21.41 24.94
N PHE A 300 -6.50 -22.16 24.07
CA PHE A 300 -7.83 -22.70 24.36
C PHE A 300 -7.70 -24.14 24.87
N SER A 301 -8.50 -24.52 25.86
CA SER A 301 -8.55 -25.90 26.34
C SER A 301 -9.04 -26.87 25.25
N ALA A 302 -8.75 -28.17 25.37
CA ALA A 302 -9.25 -29.17 24.42
C ALA A 302 -10.79 -29.16 24.31
N ASP A 303 -11.49 -28.91 25.42
CA ASP A 303 -12.96 -28.82 25.48
C ASP A 303 -13.54 -27.68 24.63
N PHE A 304 -12.76 -26.63 24.37
CA PHE A 304 -13.17 -25.54 23.49
C PHE A 304 -13.55 -26.07 22.10
N TRP A 305 -12.69 -26.92 21.53
CA TRP A 305 -12.85 -27.45 20.18
C TRP A 305 -13.91 -28.55 20.10
N GLY A 306 -14.18 -29.26 21.20
CA GLY A 306 -15.25 -30.26 21.29
C GLY A 306 -16.65 -29.68 21.55
N SER A 307 -16.73 -28.42 21.96
CA SER A 307 -18.00 -27.74 22.28
C SER A 307 -18.82 -27.43 21.04
N ARG A 308 -20.13 -27.21 21.21
CA ARG A 308 -21.01 -26.68 20.14
C ARG A 308 -21.07 -25.17 20.10
N VAL A 309 -21.09 -24.56 21.29
CA VAL A 309 -21.21 -23.11 21.49
C VAL A 309 -20.22 -22.70 22.56
N VAL A 310 -19.47 -21.63 22.30
CA VAL A 310 -18.51 -21.06 23.23
C VAL A 310 -18.77 -19.56 23.36
N ASP A 311 -18.86 -19.07 24.60
CA ASP A 311 -18.97 -17.64 24.91
C ASP A 311 -17.58 -17.05 25.21
N LEU A 312 -16.99 -16.39 24.21
CA LEU A 312 -15.66 -15.78 24.28
C LEU A 312 -15.60 -14.65 25.32
N LYS A 313 -16.73 -14.05 25.69
CA LYS A 313 -16.80 -12.99 26.71
C LYS A 313 -16.31 -13.44 28.09
N ARG A 314 -16.33 -14.75 28.35
CA ARG A 314 -15.85 -15.38 29.60
C ARG A 314 -14.39 -15.80 29.54
N LEU A 315 -13.84 -15.93 28.33
CA LEU A 315 -12.52 -16.53 28.08
C LEU A 315 -11.48 -15.48 27.70
N VAL A 316 -11.90 -14.37 27.09
CA VAL A 316 -11.01 -13.32 26.58
C VAL A 316 -11.00 -12.12 27.53
N PRO A 317 -9.82 -11.54 27.85
CA PRO A 317 -9.73 -10.34 28.67
C PRO A 317 -10.56 -9.20 28.09
N LYS A 318 -11.35 -8.54 28.94
CA LYS A 318 -12.17 -7.40 28.55
C LYS A 318 -11.29 -6.17 28.35
N LYS A 319 -11.32 -5.60 27.16
CA LYS A 319 -10.59 -4.36 26.81
C LYS A 319 -11.42 -3.52 25.85
N SER A 320 -11.26 -2.20 25.92
CA SER A 320 -11.80 -1.29 24.92
C SER A 320 -11.12 -1.48 23.56
N LEU A 321 -11.78 -1.02 22.49
CA LEU A 321 -11.21 -1.05 21.14
C LEU A 321 -9.87 -0.29 21.09
N PRO A 322 -8.88 -0.78 20.32
CA PRO A 322 -7.64 -0.03 20.06
C PRO A 322 -7.91 1.34 19.43
N GLU A 323 -7.12 2.36 19.78
CA GLU A 323 -7.28 3.72 19.22
C GLU A 323 -7.11 3.76 17.70
N GLU A 324 -6.21 2.94 17.14
CA GLU A 324 -5.97 2.80 15.69
C GLU A 324 -7.12 2.13 14.93
N LEU A 325 -8.07 1.51 15.63
CA LEU A 325 -9.28 0.90 15.08
C LEU A 325 -10.40 1.95 15.04
N PHE A 326 -10.33 2.85 14.06
CA PHE A 326 -11.25 3.99 13.95
C PHE A 326 -12.60 3.64 13.30
N ASN A 327 -12.73 2.50 12.63
CA ASN A 327 -14.01 2.06 12.09
C ASN A 327 -14.17 0.54 12.18
N ILE A 328 -15.39 0.10 12.48
CA ILE A 328 -15.81 -1.30 12.39
C ILE A 328 -17.19 -1.37 11.75
N ASP A 329 -17.30 -2.00 10.59
CA ASP A 329 -18.55 -2.32 9.94
C ASP A 329 -18.92 -3.78 10.23
N PHE A 330 -19.94 -3.97 11.07
CA PHE A 330 -20.52 -5.29 11.29
C PHE A 330 -21.56 -5.58 10.24
N LEU A 331 -21.36 -6.67 9.51
CA LEU A 331 -22.32 -7.20 8.57
C LEU A 331 -22.99 -8.44 9.17
N PHE A 332 -24.29 -8.37 9.41
CA PHE A 332 -24.99 -9.39 10.20
C PHE A 332 -26.45 -9.59 9.79
N ARG A 333 -27.04 -10.69 10.27
CA ARG A 333 -28.48 -10.96 10.21
C ARG A 333 -29.06 -11.04 11.60
N ILE A 334 -30.38 -11.00 11.67
CA ILE A 334 -31.12 -11.17 12.92
C ILE A 334 -31.60 -12.62 13.03
N GLY A 335 -31.30 -13.26 14.16
CA GLY A 335 -31.77 -14.58 14.52
C GLY A 335 -33.15 -14.58 15.19
N LYS A 336 -33.59 -15.75 15.67
CA LYS A 336 -34.95 -15.99 16.20
C LYS A 336 -35.26 -15.13 17.43
N ASN A 337 -34.28 -15.03 18.31
CA ASN A 337 -34.37 -14.37 19.59
C ASN A 337 -33.97 -12.89 19.47
N LYS A 338 -34.01 -12.34 18.24
CA LYS A 338 -33.60 -10.98 17.90
C LYS A 338 -32.11 -10.72 18.18
N GLU A 339 -31.33 -11.78 18.19
CA GLU A 339 -29.88 -11.76 18.36
C GLU A 339 -29.15 -11.41 17.06
N MET A 340 -27.96 -10.86 17.20
CA MET A 340 -27.07 -10.54 16.09
C MET A 340 -26.27 -11.77 15.67
N VAL A 341 -26.40 -12.19 14.41
CA VAL A 341 -25.57 -13.24 13.80
C VAL A 341 -24.64 -12.60 12.78
N VAL A 342 -23.38 -12.41 13.18
CA VAL A 342 -22.34 -11.79 12.36
C VAL A 342 -21.95 -12.74 11.22
N GLU A 343 -21.99 -12.22 9.99
CA GLU A 343 -21.49 -12.94 8.80
C GLU A 343 -20.12 -12.42 8.38
N ASN A 344 -19.82 -11.14 8.60
CA ASN A 344 -18.51 -10.56 8.34
C ASN A 344 -18.28 -9.30 9.19
N VAL A 345 -17.01 -8.96 9.40
CA VAL A 345 -16.59 -7.70 10.02
C VAL A 345 -15.50 -7.09 9.16
N VAL A 346 -15.67 -5.83 8.79
CA VAL A 346 -14.63 -5.05 8.13
C VAL A 346 -14.19 -3.93 9.05
N THR A 347 -12.88 -3.69 9.13
CA THR A 347 -12.29 -2.65 9.97
C THR A 347 -11.63 -1.59 9.10
N ASN A 348 -11.61 -0.34 9.59
CA ASN A 348 -10.91 0.79 8.98
C ASN A 348 -11.24 1.03 7.49
N ARG A 349 -12.41 0.59 7.00
CA ARG A 349 -12.87 0.77 5.61
C ARG A 349 -14.35 1.18 5.57
N PRO A 350 -14.67 2.40 6.02
CA PRO A 350 -16.05 2.82 6.34
C PRO A 350 -17.01 2.91 5.13
N PHE A 351 -16.50 2.76 3.91
CA PHE A 351 -17.29 2.88 2.68
C PHE A 351 -17.40 1.56 1.90
N VAL A 352 -16.72 0.50 2.35
CA VAL A 352 -16.49 -0.74 1.58
C VAL A 352 -17.77 -1.39 1.07
N TYR A 353 -18.82 -1.44 1.90
CA TYR A 353 -20.04 -2.16 1.57
C TYR A 353 -20.96 -1.38 0.65
N PHE A 354 -20.89 -0.04 0.65
CA PHE A 354 -21.92 0.77 0.01
C PHE A 354 -21.47 1.98 -0.80
N GLY A 355 -20.18 2.26 -0.95
CA GLY A 355 -19.73 3.41 -1.75
C GLY A 355 -20.31 3.45 -3.16
N ARG A 356 -20.44 2.32 -3.86
CA ARG A 356 -21.06 2.28 -5.20
C ARG A 356 -22.55 2.65 -5.25
N PHE A 357 -23.24 2.62 -4.10
CA PHE A 357 -24.66 3.00 -3.99
C PHE A 357 -24.85 4.45 -3.55
N ASN A 358 -23.78 5.19 -3.25
CA ASN A 358 -23.84 6.62 -2.92
C ASN A 358 -24.32 7.50 -4.10
N ARG A 359 -24.54 6.91 -5.27
CA ARG A 359 -25.27 7.53 -6.38
C ARG A 359 -26.71 7.86 -5.99
N PHE A 360 -27.29 7.13 -5.03
CA PHE A 360 -28.57 7.43 -4.40
C PHE A 360 -28.43 8.45 -3.26
N GLY A 361 -29.20 9.54 -3.32
CA GLY A 361 -29.06 10.70 -2.43
C GLY A 361 -29.05 10.37 -0.94
N LYS A 362 -29.96 9.53 -0.45
CA LYS A 362 -30.00 9.19 0.99
C LYS A 362 -28.75 8.43 1.47
N ILE A 363 -28.13 7.63 0.60
CA ILE A 363 -26.88 6.92 0.92
C ILE A 363 -25.70 7.90 0.83
N LEU A 364 -25.70 8.83 -0.13
CA LEU A 364 -24.71 9.90 -0.22
C LEU A 364 -24.67 10.72 1.07
N GLU A 365 -25.81 11.24 1.51
CA GLU A 365 -25.94 12.04 2.73
C GLU A 365 -25.44 11.27 3.96
N TYR A 366 -25.67 9.95 4.00
CA TYR A 366 -25.16 9.13 5.10
C TYR A 366 -23.63 8.98 5.04
N GLN A 367 -23.06 8.80 3.86
CA GLN A 367 -21.61 8.71 3.69
C GLN A 367 -20.89 10.04 3.87
N GLU A 368 -21.53 11.17 3.56
CA GLU A 368 -21.00 12.50 3.88
C GLU A 368 -20.88 12.70 5.39
N LYS A 369 -21.86 12.24 6.18
CA LYS A 369 -21.76 12.24 7.66
C LYS A 369 -20.61 11.37 8.15
N ILE A 370 -20.45 10.17 7.59
CA ILE A 370 -19.32 9.27 7.90
C ILE A 370 -17.99 9.96 7.58
N ARG A 371 -17.89 10.64 6.43
CA ARG A 371 -16.72 11.42 6.04
C ARG A 371 -16.38 12.46 7.09
N ASP A 372 -17.36 13.26 7.50
CA ASP A 372 -17.15 14.38 8.42
C ASP A 372 -16.79 13.90 9.84
N GLU A 373 -17.38 12.78 10.30
CA GLU A 373 -17.06 12.14 11.58
C GLU A 373 -15.62 11.58 11.63
N ILE A 374 -15.16 10.93 10.56
CA ILE A 374 -13.88 10.21 10.54
C ILE A 374 -12.72 11.09 10.04
N TYR A 375 -12.91 11.79 8.92
CA TYR A 375 -11.82 12.36 8.10
C TYR A 375 -11.75 13.89 8.20
N HIS A 376 -11.44 14.40 9.39
CA HIS A 376 -11.23 15.83 9.63
C HIS A 376 -9.87 16.10 10.29
N HIS A 377 -8.95 16.70 9.56
CA HIS A 377 -7.62 17.07 10.05
C HIS A 377 -7.01 18.18 9.19
N GLU A 378 -6.56 19.28 9.81
CA GLU A 378 -6.11 20.48 9.07
C GLU A 378 -4.76 20.28 8.36
N GLU A 379 -3.88 19.48 8.94
CA GLU A 379 -2.52 19.26 8.44
C GLU A 379 -2.40 18.13 7.40
N CYS A 380 -3.52 17.56 6.97
CA CYS A 380 -3.57 16.42 6.07
C CYS A 380 -4.46 16.68 4.86
N ILE A 381 -4.21 15.91 3.80
CA ILE A 381 -5.05 15.88 2.61
C ILE A 381 -5.68 14.50 2.51
N PHE A 382 -6.98 14.40 2.73
CA PHE A 382 -7.74 13.18 2.43
C PHE A 382 -8.06 13.16 0.95
N ALA A 383 -7.56 12.15 0.23
CA ALA A 383 -7.70 12.04 -1.20
C ALA A 383 -8.37 10.74 -1.60
N GLU A 384 -9.53 10.85 -2.24
CA GLU A 384 -10.24 9.70 -2.82
C GLU A 384 -9.40 9.04 -3.91
N LEU A 385 -9.24 7.71 -3.86
CA LEU A 385 -8.53 6.97 -4.89
C LEU A 385 -9.47 6.53 -6.00
N ARG A 386 -9.24 7.00 -7.22
CA ARG A 386 -9.96 6.55 -8.41
C ARG A 386 -9.23 5.39 -9.08
N ILE A 387 -10.01 4.42 -9.54
CA ILE A 387 -9.52 3.22 -10.20
C ILE A 387 -10.20 3.10 -11.56
N VAL A 388 -9.39 2.79 -12.57
CA VAL A 388 -9.84 2.52 -13.93
C VAL A 388 -9.26 1.17 -14.34
N GLU A 389 -10.12 0.21 -14.62
CA GLU A 389 -9.76 -1.17 -15.00
C GLU A 389 -10.75 -1.63 -16.08
N THR A 390 -10.98 -2.93 -16.22
CA THR A 390 -12.05 -3.48 -17.08
C THR A 390 -13.41 -2.85 -16.77
N PHE A 391 -14.33 -2.92 -17.73
CA PHE A 391 -15.67 -2.36 -17.54
C PHE A 391 -16.39 -2.93 -16.30
N SER A 392 -16.24 -4.23 -16.04
CA SER A 392 -16.87 -4.90 -14.89
C SER A 392 -16.31 -4.40 -13.56
N ILE A 393 -14.99 -4.25 -13.44
CA ILE A 393 -14.33 -3.72 -12.23
C ILE A 393 -14.68 -2.24 -12.04
N SER A 394 -14.64 -1.46 -13.11
CA SER A 394 -14.96 -0.03 -13.08
C SER A 394 -16.41 0.21 -12.62
N SER A 395 -17.35 -0.68 -12.94
CA SER A 395 -18.73 -0.60 -12.45
C SER A 395 -18.85 -0.75 -10.92
N ILE A 396 -17.98 -1.57 -10.30
CA ILE A 396 -17.92 -1.75 -8.84
C ILE A 396 -17.32 -0.50 -8.17
N CYS A 397 -16.42 0.19 -8.86
CA CYS A 397 -15.75 1.40 -8.38
C CYS A 397 -16.52 2.69 -8.70
N ASN A 398 -17.68 2.59 -9.35
CA ASN A 398 -18.47 3.75 -9.75
C ASN A 398 -19.17 4.38 -8.54
N THR A 399 -18.55 5.42 -7.99
CA THR A 399 -19.04 6.18 -6.83
C THR A 399 -19.19 7.65 -7.19
N LYS A 400 -20.10 8.35 -6.51
CA LYS A 400 -20.14 9.81 -6.50
C LYS A 400 -18.98 10.33 -5.64
N PRO A 401 -18.30 11.42 -6.05
CA PRO A 401 -17.22 12.02 -5.28
C PRO A 401 -17.67 12.41 -3.87
N LEU A 402 -16.90 11.99 -2.85
CA LEU A 402 -17.13 12.37 -1.45
C LEU A 402 -16.11 13.39 -0.94
N PHE A 403 -14.91 13.39 -1.49
CA PHE A 403 -13.80 14.21 -1.04
C PHE A 403 -13.48 15.32 -2.05
N LYS A 404 -13.01 16.46 -1.54
CA LYS A 404 -12.51 17.56 -2.37
C LYS A 404 -11.31 17.11 -3.20
N TRP A 405 -10.40 16.36 -2.60
CA TRP A 405 -9.18 15.90 -3.25
C TRP A 405 -9.32 14.45 -3.72
N TYR A 406 -8.69 14.13 -4.84
CA TYR A 406 -8.65 12.77 -5.36
C TYR A 406 -7.36 12.50 -6.15
N ILE A 407 -6.99 11.23 -6.21
CA ILE A 407 -5.87 10.72 -7.00
C ILE A 407 -6.44 9.86 -8.13
N SER A 408 -5.98 10.11 -9.35
CA SER A 408 -6.40 9.40 -10.56
C SER A 408 -5.18 8.81 -11.26
N PRO A 409 -5.30 7.66 -11.95
CA PRO A 409 -4.23 7.17 -12.82
C PRO A 409 -3.97 8.09 -14.02
N PHE A 410 -4.93 8.96 -14.37
CA PHE A 410 -4.79 9.95 -15.44
C PHE A 410 -4.43 11.34 -14.91
N GLU A 411 -3.73 12.14 -15.71
CA GLU A 411 -3.49 13.54 -15.39
C GLU A 411 -4.75 14.39 -15.68
N GLU A 412 -5.44 14.83 -14.62
CA GLU A 412 -6.61 15.68 -14.74
C GLU A 412 -6.31 17.13 -14.34
N GLN A 413 -6.90 18.10 -15.04
CA GLN A 413 -6.82 19.53 -14.70
C GLN A 413 -8.13 20.02 -14.06
N LYS A 414 -8.60 19.29 -13.06
CA LYS A 414 -9.76 19.70 -12.25
C LYS A 414 -9.30 20.14 -10.88
N SER A 415 -10.05 21.06 -10.29
CA SER A 415 -9.86 21.46 -8.89
C SER A 415 -9.93 20.21 -8.00
N GLY A 416 -8.91 19.99 -7.17
CA GLY A 416 -8.84 18.84 -6.27
C GLY A 416 -8.11 17.61 -6.82
N SER A 417 -7.76 17.55 -8.10
CA SER A 417 -6.96 16.44 -8.62
C SER A 417 -5.50 16.53 -8.15
N ILE A 418 -4.97 15.42 -7.64
CA ILE A 418 -3.56 15.26 -7.27
C ILE A 418 -2.90 14.37 -8.32
N SER A 419 -1.94 14.92 -9.07
CA SER A 419 -1.14 14.14 -10.01
C SER A 419 -0.21 13.20 -9.26
N LEU A 420 0.01 11.99 -9.79
CA LEU A 420 1.02 11.07 -9.26
C LEU A 420 2.42 11.70 -9.21
N LYS A 421 2.74 12.66 -10.10
CA LYS A 421 4.02 13.40 -10.12
C LYS A 421 4.20 14.35 -8.93
N ASP A 422 3.10 14.76 -8.31
CA ASP A 422 3.08 15.67 -7.17
C ASP A 422 3.12 14.93 -5.82
N ILE A 423 3.27 13.60 -5.85
CA ILE A 423 3.32 12.74 -4.66
C ILE A 423 4.74 12.22 -4.45
N GLU A 424 5.24 12.36 -3.22
CA GLU A 424 6.46 11.70 -2.73
C GLU A 424 6.10 10.60 -1.74
N LEU A 425 6.79 9.46 -1.81
CA LEU A 425 6.67 8.34 -0.89
C LEU A 425 7.93 8.22 -0.03
N GLY A 426 7.81 7.99 1.27
CA GLY A 426 8.95 7.69 2.14
C GLY A 426 8.55 6.86 3.34
N ILE A 427 9.51 6.31 4.08
CA ILE A 427 9.26 5.50 5.28
C ILE A 427 9.70 6.28 6.52
N ARG A 428 8.83 6.39 7.52
CA ARG A 428 9.13 6.97 8.84
C ARG A 428 8.48 6.12 9.92
N ASN A 429 9.22 5.83 10.99
CA ASN A 429 8.76 4.99 12.11
C ASN A 429 8.12 3.67 11.65
N GLY A 430 8.72 3.01 10.64
CA GLY A 430 8.22 1.74 10.09
C GLY A 430 6.98 1.84 9.19
N ARG A 431 6.48 3.05 8.89
CA ARG A 431 5.29 3.29 8.08
C ARG A 431 5.61 4.11 6.84
N PHE A 432 4.95 3.78 5.73
CA PHE A 432 4.97 4.63 4.55
C PHE A 432 4.13 5.90 4.76
N LEU A 433 4.64 7.01 4.23
CA LEU A 433 4.00 8.31 4.17
C LEU A 433 3.92 8.77 2.71
N LEU A 434 2.75 9.23 2.28
CA LEU A 434 2.58 9.98 1.04
C LEU A 434 2.59 11.48 1.37
N ILE A 435 3.42 12.25 0.69
CA ILE A 435 3.58 13.70 0.91
C ILE A 435 3.29 14.43 -0.40
N HIS A 436 2.44 15.45 -0.34
CA HIS A 436 2.20 16.33 -1.48
C HIS A 436 3.39 17.28 -1.65
N ARG A 437 4.13 17.20 -2.76
CA ARG A 437 5.38 17.96 -3.00
C ARG A 437 5.24 19.47 -2.81
N LYS A 438 4.17 20.05 -3.39
CA LYS A 438 3.90 21.49 -3.32
C LYS A 438 3.53 21.98 -1.92
N PHE A 439 2.69 21.23 -1.20
CA PHE A 439 2.12 21.67 0.08
C PHE A 439 2.90 21.17 1.30
N GLY A 440 3.75 20.15 1.14
CA GLY A 440 4.46 19.49 2.24
C GLY A 440 3.54 18.72 3.20
N LYS A 441 2.25 18.58 2.87
CA LYS A 441 1.25 17.91 3.71
C LYS A 441 1.18 16.42 3.41
N GLN A 442 0.87 15.64 4.44
CA GLN A 442 0.61 14.22 4.29
C GLN A 442 -0.69 13.99 3.52
N ILE A 443 -0.65 13.08 2.56
CA ILE A 443 -1.80 12.59 1.83
C ILE A 443 -2.24 11.27 2.48
N ILE A 444 -3.51 11.20 2.87
CA ILE A 444 -4.16 9.97 3.32
C ILE A 444 -5.09 9.53 2.18
N PRO A 445 -4.79 8.40 1.49
CA PRO A 445 -5.69 7.88 0.48
C PRO A 445 -6.99 7.42 1.14
N VAL A 446 -8.08 7.43 0.39
CA VAL A 446 -9.39 6.92 0.84
C VAL A 446 -10.00 6.09 -0.27
N VAL A 447 -10.30 4.82 0.03
CA VAL A 447 -10.93 3.88 -0.91
C VAL A 447 -12.43 3.77 -0.62
N LEU A 448 -13.26 4.02 -1.63
CA LEU A 448 -14.73 3.99 -1.51
C LEU A 448 -15.38 2.68 -1.95
N HIS A 449 -14.62 1.66 -2.32
CA HIS A 449 -15.14 0.46 -2.97
C HIS A 449 -14.55 -0.84 -2.38
N PRO A 450 -15.20 -2.00 -2.61
CA PRO A 450 -14.75 -3.27 -2.04
C PRO A 450 -13.61 -3.95 -2.80
N LEU A 451 -13.20 -3.44 -3.96
CA LEU A 451 -12.18 -4.08 -4.82
C LEU A 451 -10.91 -4.45 -4.04
N ASN A 452 -10.37 -5.63 -4.34
CA ASN A 452 -9.10 -6.13 -3.79
C ASN A 452 -7.92 -5.54 -4.58
N GLY A 453 -6.83 -5.16 -3.90
CA GLY A 453 -5.63 -4.62 -4.54
C GLY A 453 -5.01 -5.50 -5.62
N LYS A 454 -5.20 -6.83 -5.57
CA LYS A 454 -4.72 -7.77 -6.60
C LYS A 454 -5.43 -7.62 -7.95
N GLU A 455 -6.63 -7.05 -7.96
CA GLU A 455 -7.41 -6.78 -9.18
C GLU A 455 -7.03 -5.43 -9.83
N ILE A 456 -6.11 -4.67 -9.21
CA ILE A 456 -5.64 -3.38 -9.72
C ILE A 456 -4.36 -3.63 -10.53
N SER A 457 -4.45 -3.44 -11.84
CA SER A 457 -3.34 -3.65 -12.77
C SER A 457 -2.35 -2.48 -12.79
N HIS A 458 -2.80 -1.25 -12.47
CA HIS A 458 -1.90 -0.10 -12.40
C HIS A 458 -1.01 -0.15 -11.14
N PRO A 459 0.33 -0.30 -11.25
CA PRO A 459 1.20 -0.59 -10.10
C PRO A 459 1.23 0.54 -9.04
N LEU A 460 1.25 1.82 -9.46
CA LEU A 460 1.21 2.93 -8.49
C LEU A 460 -0.14 3.10 -7.79
N ILE A 461 -1.26 2.88 -8.50
CA ILE A 461 -2.60 2.93 -7.89
C ILE A 461 -2.78 1.75 -6.93
N ARG A 462 -2.31 0.56 -7.30
CA ARG A 462 -2.27 -0.60 -6.39
C ARG A 462 -1.46 -0.28 -5.14
N LEU A 463 -0.28 0.32 -5.27
CA LEU A 463 0.51 0.76 -4.12
C LEU A 463 -0.27 1.72 -3.22
N ILE A 464 -0.89 2.77 -3.77
CA ILE A 464 -1.68 3.72 -2.98
C ILE A 464 -2.87 3.03 -2.29
N TRP A 465 -3.51 2.06 -2.97
CA TRP A 465 -4.56 1.23 -2.38
C TRP A 465 -4.02 0.39 -1.21
N GLU A 466 -2.85 -0.24 -1.35
CA GLU A 466 -2.22 -1.00 -0.26
C GLU A 466 -1.89 -0.10 0.93
N LEU A 467 -1.50 1.15 0.68
CA LEU A 467 -1.19 2.14 1.72
C LEU A 467 -2.41 2.59 2.54
N ASP A 468 -3.60 2.65 1.94
CA ASP A 468 -4.88 2.82 2.65
C ASP A 468 -5.10 1.69 3.68
N HIS A 469 -4.61 0.50 3.38
CA HIS A 469 -4.76 -0.71 4.20
C HIS A 469 -3.55 -0.98 5.12
N GLN A 470 -2.59 -0.07 5.22
CA GLN A 470 -1.37 -0.27 6.04
C GLN A 470 -1.67 -0.49 7.53
N THR A 471 -2.81 0.01 8.02
CA THR A 471 -3.29 -0.23 9.39
C THR A 471 -4.60 -1.00 9.33
N SER A 472 -4.48 -2.32 9.17
CA SER A 472 -5.60 -3.25 9.10
C SER A 472 -5.74 -4.02 10.40
N PHE A 473 -6.98 -4.19 10.88
CA PHE A 473 -7.30 -5.06 12.00
C PHE A 473 -8.16 -6.23 11.53
N LYS A 474 -7.97 -7.40 12.10
CA LYS A 474 -8.90 -8.53 11.92
C LYS A 474 -9.30 -9.08 13.27
N MET A 475 -10.53 -9.60 13.34
CA MET A 475 -10.91 -10.43 14.47
C MET A 475 -10.09 -11.72 14.46
N ILE A 476 -9.70 -12.20 15.62
CA ILE A 476 -8.79 -13.34 15.78
C ILE A 476 -9.24 -14.58 15.00
N HIS A 477 -10.55 -14.87 14.99
CA HIS A 477 -11.11 -16.05 14.32
C HIS A 477 -11.12 -15.96 12.78
N TYR A 478 -10.86 -14.78 12.19
CA TYR A 478 -10.73 -14.61 10.75
C TYR A 478 -9.28 -14.70 10.23
N HIS A 479 -8.30 -14.68 11.12
CA HIS A 479 -6.89 -14.59 10.74
C HIS A 479 -6.04 -15.70 11.33
N SER A 480 -6.28 -16.08 12.58
CA SER A 480 -5.42 -17.03 13.27
C SER A 480 -5.55 -18.42 12.68
N PRO A 481 -4.42 -19.09 12.35
CA PRO A 481 -4.42 -20.47 11.87
C PRO A 481 -5.16 -21.45 12.77
N LEU A 482 -5.19 -21.18 14.09
CA LEU A 482 -5.98 -21.94 15.08
C LEU A 482 -7.46 -22.03 14.70
N PHE A 483 -8.00 -20.97 14.11
CA PHE A 483 -9.40 -20.94 13.67
C PHE A 483 -9.56 -21.22 12.19
N THR A 484 -8.66 -20.75 11.32
CA THR A 484 -8.85 -20.85 9.86
C THR A 484 -8.55 -22.24 9.31
N GLU A 485 -7.55 -22.93 9.87
CA GLU A 485 -7.10 -24.26 9.41
C GLU A 485 -7.76 -25.41 10.19
N SER A 486 -8.47 -25.13 11.28
CA SER A 486 -9.19 -26.17 12.04
C SER A 486 -10.34 -26.79 11.22
N ASN A 487 -10.46 -28.12 11.30
CA ASN A 487 -11.53 -28.89 10.63
C ASN A 487 -12.92 -28.58 11.17
N TYR A 488 -13.01 -28.21 12.45
CA TYR A 488 -14.24 -27.79 13.09
C TYR A 488 -13.98 -26.60 14.01
N VAL A 489 -14.90 -25.64 14.01
CA VAL A 489 -14.93 -24.52 14.96
C VAL A 489 -16.34 -24.42 15.53
N PRO A 490 -16.49 -24.37 16.87
CA PRO A 490 -17.79 -24.17 17.51
C PRO A 490 -18.41 -22.84 17.09
N GLN A 491 -19.69 -22.67 17.38
CA GLN A 491 -20.28 -21.34 17.36
C GLN A 491 -19.58 -20.46 18.42
N LEU A 492 -19.09 -19.31 17.99
CA LEU A 492 -18.42 -18.33 18.83
C LEU A 492 -19.39 -17.20 19.15
N ASN A 493 -19.68 -16.99 20.43
CA ASN A 493 -20.50 -15.90 20.92
C ASN A 493 -19.68 -14.89 21.71
N TRP A 494 -20.17 -13.66 21.76
CA TRP A 494 -19.82 -12.65 22.76
C TRP A 494 -21.10 -12.20 23.45
N GLY A 495 -21.41 -12.78 24.60
CA GLY A 495 -22.74 -12.60 25.21
C GLY A 495 -23.84 -13.06 24.24
N GLN A 496 -24.70 -12.13 23.81
CA GLN A 496 -25.80 -12.41 22.88
C GLN A 496 -25.40 -12.30 21.39
N ILE A 497 -24.22 -11.76 21.07
CA ILE A 497 -23.77 -11.62 19.69
C ILE A 497 -23.14 -12.95 19.25
N THR A 498 -23.69 -13.58 18.22
CA THR A 498 -23.00 -14.69 17.53
C THR A 498 -21.97 -14.11 16.56
N LEU A 499 -20.69 -14.18 16.94
CA LEU A 499 -19.56 -13.69 16.14
C LEU A 499 -19.26 -14.61 14.95
N GLN A 500 -19.45 -15.92 15.12
CA GLN A 500 -19.31 -16.92 14.07
C GLN A 500 -20.20 -18.11 14.37
N SER A 501 -20.98 -18.58 13.39
CA SER A 501 -21.72 -19.85 13.51
C SER A 501 -20.78 -21.07 13.46
N GLN A 502 -21.29 -22.25 13.82
CA GLN A 502 -20.51 -23.49 13.68
C GLN A 502 -19.97 -23.63 12.26
N ARG A 503 -18.69 -23.98 12.15
CA ARG A 503 -17.95 -24.06 10.88
C ARG A 503 -17.27 -25.42 10.78
N TRP A 504 -17.39 -26.05 9.62
CA TRP A 504 -16.63 -27.23 9.25
C TRP A 504 -15.79 -26.94 8.00
N LEU A 505 -14.55 -27.42 7.99
CA LEU A 505 -13.66 -27.45 6.83
C LEU A 505 -13.55 -28.89 6.36
N ILE A 506 -13.85 -29.12 5.08
CA ILE A 506 -13.77 -30.44 4.46
C ILE A 506 -12.91 -30.38 3.21
N PHE A 507 -12.25 -31.50 2.88
CA PHE A 507 -11.43 -31.62 1.68
C PHE A 507 -12.09 -32.55 0.67
N GLY A 508 -12.07 -32.17 -0.60
CA GLY A 508 -12.78 -32.91 -1.66
C GLY A 508 -12.24 -34.32 -1.87
N ASP A 509 -10.96 -34.54 -1.58
CA ASP A 509 -10.26 -35.81 -1.74
C ASP A 509 -10.59 -36.82 -0.63
N ASP A 510 -11.14 -36.37 0.50
CA ASP A 510 -11.51 -37.23 1.64
C ASP A 510 -12.74 -38.11 1.37
N TYR A 511 -13.47 -37.87 0.27
CA TYR A 511 -14.74 -38.52 -0.03
C TYR A 511 -14.76 -39.11 -1.44
N GLY A 512 -14.81 -40.43 -1.59
CA GLY A 512 -14.89 -41.10 -2.89
C GLY A 512 -16.29 -41.03 -3.53
N SER A 513 -17.34 -40.89 -2.73
CA SER A 513 -18.73 -40.91 -3.20
C SER A 513 -19.65 -39.90 -2.49
N GLU A 514 -20.78 -39.57 -3.14
CA GLU A 514 -21.85 -38.75 -2.53
C GLU A 514 -22.35 -39.34 -1.21
N GLN A 515 -22.40 -40.67 -1.10
CA GLN A 515 -22.93 -41.37 0.06
C GLN A 515 -21.99 -41.28 1.26
N GLU A 516 -20.67 -41.34 1.05
CA GLU A 516 -19.67 -41.13 2.10
C GLU A 516 -19.80 -39.73 2.72
N LEU A 517 -19.91 -38.69 1.88
CA LEU A 517 -20.10 -37.32 2.36
C LEU A 517 -21.43 -37.18 3.13
N LYS A 518 -22.53 -37.78 2.66
CA LYS A 518 -23.80 -37.79 3.40
C LYS A 518 -23.68 -38.49 4.75
N ASN A 519 -22.97 -39.61 4.82
CA ASN A 519 -22.75 -40.33 6.07
C ASN A 519 -21.92 -39.47 7.02
N TRP A 520 -20.87 -38.82 6.52
CA TRP A 520 -20.05 -37.89 7.31
C TRP A 520 -20.88 -36.73 7.88
N LEU A 521 -21.74 -36.09 7.08
CA LEU A 521 -22.64 -35.01 7.51
C LEU A 521 -23.57 -35.48 8.65
N LYS A 522 -24.09 -36.72 8.56
CA LYS A 522 -24.94 -37.32 9.60
C LYS A 522 -24.15 -37.60 10.88
N THR A 523 -22.97 -38.24 10.76
CA THR A 523 -22.11 -38.57 11.90
C THR A 523 -21.68 -37.34 12.69
N HIS A 524 -21.36 -36.25 11.99
CA HIS A 524 -20.98 -34.96 12.59
C HIS A 524 -22.18 -34.09 12.97
N GLN A 525 -23.40 -34.60 12.81
CA GLN A 525 -24.66 -33.94 13.15
C GLN A 525 -24.81 -32.54 12.51
N VAL A 526 -24.34 -32.41 11.27
CA VAL A 526 -24.43 -31.16 10.51
C VAL A 526 -25.90 -30.85 10.21
N PRO A 527 -26.39 -29.62 10.50
CA PRO A 527 -27.79 -29.24 10.27
C PRO A 527 -28.23 -29.48 8.82
N LYS A 528 -29.51 -29.79 8.59
CA LYS A 528 -30.05 -30.07 7.23
C LYS A 528 -29.81 -28.92 6.25
N ARG A 529 -30.02 -27.68 6.71
CA ARG A 529 -29.78 -26.45 5.95
C ARG A 529 -28.43 -25.87 6.34
N ILE A 530 -27.55 -25.75 5.37
CA ILE A 530 -26.17 -25.26 5.55
C ILE A 530 -25.85 -24.19 4.52
N GLN A 531 -24.88 -23.35 4.84
CA GLN A 531 -24.18 -22.55 3.86
C GLN A 531 -22.90 -23.28 3.45
N VAL A 532 -22.68 -23.51 2.17
CA VAL A 532 -21.51 -24.21 1.62
C VAL A 532 -20.80 -23.36 0.57
N GLY A 533 -19.47 -23.37 0.57
CA GLY A 533 -18.65 -22.76 -0.48
C GLY A 533 -17.33 -22.19 0.04
N ILE A 534 -16.72 -21.31 -0.77
CA ILE A 534 -15.52 -20.55 -0.40
C ILE A 534 -15.67 -19.13 -0.95
N PHE A 535 -15.18 -18.14 -0.20
CA PHE A 535 -15.16 -16.72 -0.62
C PHE A 535 -16.55 -16.26 -1.09
N ASP A 536 -16.62 -15.60 -2.25
CA ASP A 536 -17.85 -15.12 -2.86
C ASP A 536 -18.70 -16.22 -3.52
N ARG A 537 -18.47 -17.52 -3.25
CA ARG A 537 -19.21 -18.64 -3.86
C ARG A 537 -20.05 -19.43 -2.85
N GLU A 538 -20.41 -18.82 -1.75
CA GLU A 538 -21.29 -19.44 -0.76
C GLU A 538 -22.75 -19.53 -1.25
N LEU A 539 -23.38 -20.68 -1.01
CA LEU A 539 -24.78 -20.98 -1.27
C LEU A 539 -25.42 -21.62 -0.04
N VAL A 540 -26.67 -21.23 0.24
CA VAL A 540 -27.49 -21.90 1.25
C VAL A 540 -28.20 -23.06 0.57
N ILE A 541 -28.01 -24.27 1.08
CA ILE A 541 -28.54 -25.52 0.53
C ILE A 541 -29.13 -26.43 1.61
N ASN A 542 -30.06 -27.28 1.21
CA ASN A 542 -30.55 -28.42 1.97
C ASN A 542 -29.92 -29.70 1.43
N TRP A 543 -28.98 -30.27 2.18
CA TRP A 543 -28.24 -31.45 1.75
C TRP A 543 -29.10 -32.72 1.72
N GLN A 544 -30.34 -32.69 2.24
CA GLN A 544 -31.31 -33.79 2.08
C GLN A 544 -32.05 -33.74 0.74
N ASN A 545 -32.12 -32.56 0.10
CA ASN A 545 -32.68 -32.43 -1.25
C ASN A 545 -31.67 -32.97 -2.27
N LYS A 546 -32.11 -33.85 -3.19
CA LYS A 546 -31.24 -34.54 -4.14
C LYS A 546 -30.52 -33.58 -5.11
N ASP A 547 -31.21 -32.55 -5.60
CA ASP A 547 -30.67 -31.61 -6.58
C ASP A 547 -29.74 -30.59 -5.91
N GLU A 548 -30.12 -30.09 -4.73
CA GLU A 548 -29.25 -29.21 -3.94
C GLU A 548 -27.99 -29.93 -3.44
N PHE A 549 -28.11 -31.22 -3.07
CA PHE A 549 -26.95 -32.04 -2.75
C PHE A 549 -26.05 -32.25 -3.97
N GLY A 550 -26.61 -32.46 -5.16
CA GLY A 550 -25.84 -32.53 -6.41
C GLY A 550 -25.04 -31.24 -6.66
N ILE A 551 -25.61 -30.08 -6.33
CA ILE A 551 -24.88 -28.80 -6.33
C ILE A 551 -23.72 -28.84 -5.32
N MET A 552 -23.98 -29.23 -4.07
CA MET A 552 -22.95 -29.34 -3.02
C MET A 552 -21.78 -30.21 -3.48
N TRP A 553 -22.09 -31.42 -3.95
CA TRP A 553 -21.11 -32.39 -4.41
C TRP A 553 -20.25 -31.82 -5.54
N SER A 554 -20.87 -31.13 -6.49
CA SER A 554 -20.15 -30.47 -7.59
C SER A 554 -19.18 -29.38 -7.10
N GLU A 555 -19.51 -28.65 -6.04
CA GLU A 555 -18.62 -27.64 -5.46
C GLU A 555 -17.48 -28.29 -4.66
N VAL A 556 -17.80 -29.30 -3.83
CA VAL A 556 -16.81 -30.05 -3.03
C VAL A 556 -15.77 -30.74 -3.91
N LYS A 557 -16.17 -31.30 -5.07
CA LYS A 557 -15.24 -31.93 -6.01
C LYS A 557 -14.47 -30.95 -6.89
N ARG A 558 -14.97 -29.72 -7.03
CA ARG A 558 -14.31 -28.71 -7.87
C ARG A 558 -13.18 -27.99 -7.15
N TYR A 559 -13.24 -27.87 -5.82
CA TYR A 559 -12.23 -27.16 -5.04
C TYR A 559 -11.60 -28.08 -4.00
N PRO A 560 -10.28 -27.94 -3.75
CA PRO A 560 -9.57 -28.82 -2.82
C PRO A 560 -10.10 -28.72 -1.39
N ARG A 561 -10.55 -27.53 -0.98
CA ARG A 561 -11.12 -27.25 0.34
C ARG A 561 -12.50 -26.65 0.20
N THR A 562 -13.44 -26.97 1.07
CA THR A 562 -14.78 -26.35 1.11
C THR A 562 -15.18 -26.05 2.55
N VAL A 563 -15.79 -24.88 2.77
CA VAL A 563 -16.30 -24.49 4.09
C VAL A 563 -17.80 -24.72 4.15
N ILE A 564 -18.23 -25.36 5.24
CA ILE A 564 -19.63 -25.53 5.61
C ILE A 564 -19.89 -24.68 6.86
N ARG A 565 -21.00 -23.94 6.88
CA ARG A 565 -21.46 -23.19 8.06
C ARG A 565 -22.90 -23.52 8.38
N GLU A 566 -23.20 -23.52 9.67
CA GLU A 566 -24.57 -23.46 10.14
C GLU A 566 -25.25 -22.14 9.73
N VAL A 567 -26.57 -22.19 9.51
CA VAL A 567 -27.39 -21.04 9.11
C VAL A 567 -28.42 -20.74 10.20
N PRO A 568 -28.02 -20.20 11.37
CA PRO A 568 -28.88 -20.14 12.55
C PRO A 568 -30.05 -19.16 12.40
N TRP A 569 -30.04 -18.30 11.38
CA TRP A 569 -31.09 -17.35 11.03
C TRP A 569 -32.19 -17.93 10.11
N PHE A 570 -31.98 -19.12 9.51
CA PHE A 570 -32.94 -19.74 8.59
C PHE A 570 -34.23 -20.15 9.32
N GLU A 571 -35.40 -19.92 8.71
CA GLU A 571 -36.76 -20.13 9.29
C GLU A 571 -37.04 -19.40 10.62
N LYS A 572 -36.14 -18.48 10.98
CA LYS A 572 -36.12 -17.79 12.27
C LYS A 572 -36.13 -16.27 12.12
N SER A 573 -36.27 -15.77 10.89
CA SER A 573 -36.31 -14.33 10.62
C SER A 573 -37.61 -13.70 11.10
N CYS A 574 -37.51 -12.49 11.67
CA CYS A 574 -38.65 -11.66 12.04
C CYS A 574 -39.15 -10.75 10.90
N TYR A 575 -38.59 -10.86 9.69
CA TYR A 575 -38.91 -9.99 8.56
C TYR A 575 -39.73 -10.70 7.50
N TYR A 576 -40.68 -9.97 6.91
CA TYR A 576 -41.60 -10.50 5.91
C TYR A 576 -41.71 -9.60 4.67
N SER A 577 -41.97 -10.19 3.50
CA SER A 577 -42.40 -9.43 2.34
C SER A 577 -43.85 -8.96 2.53
N THR A 578 -44.31 -7.99 1.72
CA THR A 578 -45.72 -7.60 1.70
C THR A 578 -46.67 -8.72 1.27
N MET A 579 -46.16 -9.82 0.71
CA MET A 579 -46.91 -11.05 0.43
C MET A 579 -46.96 -12.01 1.63
N GLY A 580 -46.47 -11.60 2.81
CA GLY A 580 -46.44 -12.42 4.01
C GLY A 580 -45.39 -13.52 4.01
N LYS A 581 -44.44 -13.52 3.07
CA LYS A 581 -43.36 -14.52 2.99
C LYS A 581 -42.16 -14.09 3.82
N MET A 582 -41.57 -15.02 4.57
CA MET A 582 -40.37 -14.73 5.37
C MET A 582 -39.17 -14.37 4.49
N ILE A 583 -38.45 -13.32 4.83
CA ILE A 583 -37.29 -12.81 4.10
C ILE A 583 -36.07 -12.70 5.02
N TYR A 584 -34.89 -12.65 4.41
CA TYR A 584 -33.62 -12.67 5.14
C TYR A 584 -32.80 -11.44 4.75
N PRO A 585 -33.10 -10.25 5.31
CA PRO A 585 -32.24 -9.09 5.14
C PRO A 585 -30.92 -9.28 5.90
N GLN A 586 -29.92 -8.53 5.48
CA GLN A 586 -28.64 -8.40 6.14
C GLN A 586 -28.34 -6.93 6.35
N PHE A 587 -27.87 -6.59 7.54
CA PHE A 587 -27.67 -5.23 8.01
C PHE A 587 -26.18 -4.91 8.14
N VAL A 588 -25.87 -3.64 8.00
CA VAL A 588 -24.56 -3.07 8.28
C VAL A 588 -24.71 -1.91 9.26
N VAL A 589 -24.07 -2.08 10.41
CA VAL A 589 -23.93 -1.05 11.44
C VAL A 589 -22.45 -0.75 11.60
N SER A 590 -22.12 0.54 11.65
CA SER A 590 -20.75 1.04 11.70
C SER A 590 -20.46 1.67 13.05
N HIS A 591 -19.43 1.18 13.74
CA HIS A 591 -18.70 1.93 14.76
C HIS A 591 -17.72 2.87 14.08
N ARG A 592 -17.59 4.10 14.59
CA ARG A 592 -16.78 5.15 13.96
C ARG A 592 -16.18 6.06 15.01
N ASN A 593 -14.90 6.34 14.85
CA ASN A 593 -14.11 7.33 15.57
C ASN A 593 -13.32 8.14 14.56
N LYS A 594 -12.78 9.28 15.01
CA LYS A 594 -11.81 10.05 14.23
C LYS A 594 -10.62 9.16 13.89
N ILE A 595 -10.15 9.24 12.65
CA ILE A 595 -8.90 8.57 12.26
C ILE A 595 -7.72 9.15 13.07
N PRO A 596 -6.92 8.32 13.76
CA PRO A 596 -5.77 8.81 14.50
C PRO A 596 -4.66 9.15 13.50
N ILE A 597 -4.42 10.45 13.33
CA ILE A 597 -3.33 10.95 12.51
C ILE A 597 -2.28 11.56 13.42
N VAL A 598 -1.04 11.13 13.20
CA VAL A 598 0.12 11.72 13.84
C VAL A 598 0.71 12.75 12.89
N ASP A 599 0.70 14.02 13.32
CA ASP A 599 1.34 15.10 12.58
C ASP A 599 2.80 14.78 12.32
N TRP A 600 3.14 14.66 11.03
CA TRP A 600 4.52 14.50 10.63
C TRP A 600 5.14 15.85 10.26
N LYS A 601 6.02 16.35 11.14
CA LYS A 601 6.80 17.59 10.94
C LYS A 601 8.31 17.31 10.78
N GLY A 602 8.64 16.08 10.35
CA GLY A 602 10.02 15.65 10.19
C GLY A 602 10.72 16.28 8.98
N PHE A 603 12.02 16.01 8.86
CA PHE A 603 12.80 16.44 7.71
C PHE A 603 12.55 15.56 6.46
N LEU A 604 12.19 16.20 5.35
CA LEU A 604 11.99 15.58 4.03
C LEU A 604 13.31 15.48 3.26
N ASN A 605 13.96 14.32 3.26
CA ASN A 605 15.15 14.06 2.43
C ASN A 605 14.75 13.62 1.01
N SER A 606 14.08 14.49 0.25
CA SER A 606 13.53 14.13 -1.06
C SER A 606 14.59 13.88 -2.14
N ILE A 607 14.24 13.03 -3.11
CA ILE A 607 14.93 12.91 -4.39
C ILE A 607 14.35 13.97 -5.34
N ASP A 608 15.23 14.80 -5.89
CA ASP A 608 14.85 15.84 -6.84
C ASP A 608 15.30 15.48 -8.26
N GLN A 609 16.59 15.55 -8.55
CA GLN A 609 17.13 15.27 -9.89
C GLN A 609 18.35 14.35 -9.83
N GLU A 610 18.45 13.44 -10.80
CA GLU A 610 19.65 12.63 -11.01
C GLU A 610 20.81 13.50 -11.50
N ASP A 611 21.99 13.42 -10.86
CA ASP A 611 23.20 13.99 -11.42
C ASP A 611 23.86 13.00 -12.39
N LYS A 612 23.51 13.13 -13.68
CA LYS A 612 24.07 12.31 -14.76
C LYS A 612 25.59 12.44 -14.90
N ARG A 613 26.26 13.39 -14.25
CA ARG A 613 27.73 13.50 -14.25
C ARG A 613 28.38 12.70 -13.12
N CYS A 614 27.60 11.95 -12.36
CA CYS A 614 28.13 11.01 -11.38
C CYS A 614 28.15 9.59 -11.96
N LEU A 615 29.20 8.84 -11.65
CA LEU A 615 29.22 7.40 -11.80
C LEU A 615 29.17 6.79 -10.40
N TYR A 616 28.11 6.07 -10.07
CA TYR A 616 27.88 5.48 -8.76
C TYR A 616 27.81 3.96 -8.88
N TYR A 617 28.69 3.28 -8.15
CA TYR A 617 28.69 1.83 -8.00
C TYR A 617 28.40 1.41 -6.55
N LEU A 618 27.60 0.36 -6.41
CA LEU A 618 27.39 -0.38 -5.18
C LEU A 618 28.06 -1.75 -5.31
N ILE A 619 28.86 -2.12 -4.31
CA ILE A 619 29.52 -3.41 -4.20
C ILE A 619 29.08 -4.04 -2.88
N ARG A 620 28.77 -5.35 -2.89
CA ARG A 620 28.47 -6.13 -1.69
C ARG A 620 29.63 -7.05 -1.38
N ILE A 621 30.15 -6.97 -0.16
CA ILE A 621 31.30 -7.76 0.30
C ILE A 621 31.09 -8.19 1.75
N SER A 622 31.81 -9.22 2.19
CA SER A 622 31.81 -9.59 3.61
C SER A 622 32.57 -8.56 4.45
N GLU A 623 32.37 -8.62 5.76
CA GLU A 623 33.09 -7.76 6.72
C GLU A 623 34.60 -7.99 6.67
N ASP A 624 35.02 -9.25 6.57
CA ASP A 624 36.43 -9.65 6.54
C ASP A 624 37.17 -9.18 5.27
N GLU A 625 36.47 -9.05 4.15
CA GLU A 625 37.04 -8.63 2.86
C GLU A 625 37.12 -7.11 2.69
N LEU A 626 36.50 -6.33 3.58
CA LEU A 626 36.32 -4.89 3.41
C LEU A 626 37.63 -4.12 3.22
N PHE A 627 38.60 -4.40 4.09
CA PHE A 627 39.87 -3.68 4.09
C PHE A 627 40.70 -4.01 2.86
N ASP A 628 40.80 -5.31 2.54
CA ASP A 628 41.50 -5.81 1.37
C ASP A 628 40.89 -5.25 0.09
N PHE A 629 39.55 -5.23 0.01
CA PHE A 629 38.84 -4.62 -1.11
C PHE A 629 39.23 -3.15 -1.29
N LEU A 630 39.16 -2.34 -0.22
CA LEU A 630 39.43 -0.90 -0.31
C LEU A 630 40.88 -0.61 -0.75
N VAL A 631 41.86 -1.35 -0.19
CA VAL A 631 43.28 -1.18 -0.54
C VAL A 631 43.57 -1.68 -1.96
N PHE A 632 42.99 -2.82 -2.34
CA PHE A 632 43.15 -3.40 -3.67
C PHE A 632 42.53 -2.49 -4.75
N PHE A 633 41.29 -2.04 -4.52
CA PHE A 633 40.55 -1.21 -5.46
C PHE A 633 41.18 0.19 -5.59
N PHE A 634 41.47 0.85 -4.46
CA PHE A 634 42.15 2.15 -4.42
C PHE A 634 43.66 2.01 -4.32
N ASN A 635 44.25 1.14 -5.16
CA ASN A 635 45.70 1.00 -5.22
C ASN A 635 46.40 2.27 -5.72
N THR A 636 47.72 2.34 -5.53
CA THR A 636 48.54 3.51 -5.89
C THR A 636 48.39 3.94 -7.35
N SER A 637 48.28 2.98 -8.28
CA SER A 637 48.10 3.27 -9.72
C SER A 637 46.75 3.93 -9.99
N PHE A 638 45.68 3.43 -9.38
CA PHE A 638 44.34 3.98 -9.57
C PHE A 638 44.18 5.35 -8.90
N LEU A 639 44.68 5.52 -7.67
CA LEU A 639 44.68 6.83 -7.01
C LEU A 639 45.50 7.88 -7.78
N GLY A 640 46.66 7.50 -8.32
CA GLY A 640 47.47 8.37 -9.18
C GLY A 640 46.68 8.86 -10.39
N PHE A 641 45.98 7.95 -11.08
CA PHE A 641 45.10 8.30 -12.19
C PHE A 641 43.97 9.25 -11.81
N LEU A 642 43.30 9.01 -10.68
CA LEU A 642 42.24 9.89 -10.19
C LEU A 642 42.79 11.29 -9.88
N GLY A 643 44.01 11.37 -9.34
CA GLY A 643 44.75 12.62 -9.09
C GLY A 643 45.09 13.38 -10.37
N GLU A 644 45.71 12.71 -11.34
CA GLU A 644 46.08 13.29 -12.65
C GLU A 644 44.87 13.86 -13.39
N LYS A 645 43.76 13.12 -13.39
CA LYS A 645 42.50 13.54 -14.03
C LYS A 645 41.69 14.50 -13.16
N LYS A 646 42.17 14.85 -11.96
CA LYS A 646 41.51 15.72 -10.97
C LYS A 646 40.07 15.27 -10.65
N LEU A 647 39.85 13.97 -10.63
CA LEU A 647 38.53 13.38 -10.39
C LEU A 647 38.22 13.38 -8.91
N LYS A 648 37.01 13.85 -8.57
CA LYS A 648 36.50 13.78 -7.21
C LYS A 648 35.72 12.49 -7.05
N TRP A 649 35.90 11.87 -5.90
CA TRP A 649 35.26 10.61 -5.57
C TRP A 649 35.16 10.45 -4.07
N TYR A 650 34.22 9.64 -3.61
CA TYR A 650 34.17 9.24 -2.21
C TYR A 650 33.50 7.88 -2.11
N TYR A 651 33.76 7.18 -1.02
CA TYR A 651 33.09 5.93 -0.69
C TYR A 651 32.24 6.11 0.57
N LEU A 652 31.21 5.29 0.71
CA LEU A 652 30.42 5.13 1.93
C LEU A 652 30.21 3.65 2.20
N ILE A 653 30.08 3.30 3.47
CA ILE A 653 29.86 1.91 3.89
C ILE A 653 28.53 1.83 4.62
N TYR A 654 27.75 0.80 4.36
CA TYR A 654 26.48 0.54 5.05
C TYR A 654 26.33 -0.96 5.34
N GLN A 655 25.66 -1.30 6.43
CA GLN A 655 25.36 -2.70 6.74
C GLN A 655 24.15 -3.14 5.92
N GLU A 656 24.20 -4.34 5.34
CA GLU A 656 23.06 -5.00 4.68
C GLU A 656 23.02 -6.47 5.07
N GLY A 657 22.29 -6.79 6.15
CA GLY A 657 22.27 -8.15 6.71
C GLY A 657 23.66 -8.58 7.18
N SER A 658 24.13 -9.73 6.70
CA SER A 658 25.48 -10.25 6.97
C SER A 658 26.57 -9.69 6.04
N LEU A 659 26.23 -8.82 5.09
CA LEU A 659 27.16 -8.20 4.15
C LEU A 659 27.27 -6.70 4.39
N LEU A 660 28.29 -6.10 3.78
CA LEU A 660 28.51 -4.66 3.71
C LEU A 660 28.26 -4.15 2.29
N GLN A 661 27.55 -3.02 2.18
CA GLN A 661 27.46 -2.23 0.96
C GLN A 661 28.57 -1.19 0.93
N VAL A 662 29.52 -1.31 0.01
CA VAL A 662 30.47 -0.26 -0.34
C VAL A 662 29.92 0.55 -1.52
N ARG A 663 29.63 1.82 -1.27
CA ARG A 663 29.04 2.74 -2.25
C ARG A 663 30.11 3.72 -2.72
N ILE A 664 30.58 3.58 -3.95
CA ILE A 664 31.64 4.41 -4.53
C ILE A 664 31.04 5.36 -5.55
N ARG A 665 31.31 6.66 -5.40
CA ARG A 665 30.78 7.72 -6.26
C ARG A 665 31.93 8.50 -6.87
N PHE A 666 31.92 8.68 -8.19
CA PHE A 666 32.84 9.53 -8.95
C PHE A 666 32.05 10.71 -9.52
N LEU A 667 32.50 11.94 -9.27
CA LEU A 667 31.70 13.15 -9.47
C LEU A 667 32.23 14.03 -10.59
N GLY A 668 31.33 14.82 -11.19
CA GLY A 668 31.69 15.87 -12.13
C GLY A 668 32.27 15.37 -13.46
N LEU A 669 31.89 14.16 -13.86
CA LEU A 669 32.41 13.48 -15.05
C LEU A 669 31.77 14.01 -16.33
N THR A 670 32.59 14.12 -17.37
CA THR A 670 32.14 14.20 -18.77
C THR A 670 31.93 12.79 -19.33
N GLU A 671 31.21 12.65 -20.45
CA GLU A 671 31.05 11.33 -21.10
C GLU A 671 32.39 10.67 -21.46
N LYS A 672 33.37 11.45 -21.96
CA LYS A 672 34.73 10.96 -22.22
C LYS A 672 35.41 10.44 -20.95
N MET A 673 35.23 11.12 -19.81
CA MET A 673 35.78 10.68 -18.53
C MET A 673 35.11 9.41 -18.02
N LYS A 674 33.79 9.25 -18.21
CA LYS A 674 33.08 8.00 -17.85
C LYS A 674 33.61 6.80 -18.63
N ILE A 675 33.84 6.96 -19.94
CA ILE A 675 34.39 5.90 -20.79
C ILE A 675 35.78 5.50 -20.28
N SER A 676 36.69 6.47 -20.13
CA SER A 676 38.05 6.21 -19.65
C SER A 676 38.09 5.57 -18.25
N LEU A 677 37.19 5.99 -17.35
CA LEU A 677 37.06 5.40 -16.03
C LEU A 677 36.50 3.96 -16.12
N GLY A 678 35.49 3.74 -16.97
CA GLY A 678 34.90 2.41 -17.20
C GLY A 678 35.91 1.40 -17.76
N GLU A 679 36.72 1.80 -18.73
CA GLU A 679 37.81 0.98 -19.28
C GLU A 679 38.77 0.54 -18.17
N ARG A 680 39.15 1.46 -17.28
CA ARG A 680 40.09 1.16 -16.19
C ARG A 680 39.47 0.31 -15.08
N LEU A 681 38.15 0.42 -14.87
CA LEU A 681 37.40 -0.38 -13.90
C LEU A 681 37.08 -1.80 -14.42
N SER A 682 37.15 -2.03 -15.73
CA SER A 682 36.77 -3.31 -16.35
C SER A 682 37.56 -4.52 -15.82
N SER A 683 38.83 -4.32 -15.42
CA SER A 683 39.65 -5.38 -14.81
C SER A 683 39.16 -5.73 -13.40
N SER A 684 38.87 -4.74 -12.56
CA SER A 684 38.31 -4.93 -11.21
C SER A 684 36.89 -5.50 -11.24
N GLN A 685 36.10 -5.17 -12.28
CA GLN A 685 34.76 -5.72 -12.49
C GLN A 685 34.73 -7.23 -12.73
N LYS A 686 35.86 -7.86 -13.08
CA LYS A 686 35.95 -9.32 -13.18
C LYS A 686 36.00 -10.02 -11.82
N GLN A 687 36.47 -9.33 -10.79
CA GLN A 687 36.70 -9.89 -9.46
C GLN A 687 35.59 -9.56 -8.47
N PHE A 688 34.94 -8.40 -8.63
CA PHE A 688 33.82 -7.97 -7.79
C PHE A 688 32.60 -7.62 -8.64
N ASN A 689 31.41 -7.85 -8.08
CA ASN A 689 30.16 -7.49 -8.75
C ASN A 689 29.83 -6.01 -8.52
N PHE A 690 30.07 -5.17 -9.54
CA PHE A 690 29.75 -3.75 -9.50
C PHE A 690 28.31 -3.53 -9.98
N GLU A 691 27.44 -3.07 -9.08
CA GLU A 691 26.07 -2.71 -9.40
C GLU A 691 25.99 -1.20 -9.68
N PRO A 692 25.80 -0.75 -10.95
CA PRO A 692 25.63 0.66 -11.25
C PRO A 692 24.30 1.17 -10.69
N ARG A 693 24.31 2.36 -10.09
CA ARG A 693 23.12 3.00 -9.52
C ARG A 693 23.01 4.47 -9.96
N PRO A 694 21.79 4.99 -10.14
CA PRO A 694 21.59 6.43 -10.34
C PRO A 694 21.99 7.18 -9.08
N TYR A 695 22.61 8.35 -9.26
CA TYR A 695 23.01 9.21 -8.14
C TYR A 695 22.07 10.40 -7.99
N TYR A 696 21.45 10.51 -6.81
CA TYR A 696 20.60 11.63 -6.42
C TYR A 696 21.27 12.39 -5.28
N PRO A 697 21.83 13.58 -5.53
CA PRO A 697 22.44 14.38 -4.47
C PRO A 697 21.45 14.66 -3.33
N GLU A 698 21.97 14.75 -2.10
CA GLU A 698 21.18 15.05 -0.90
C GLU A 698 21.06 16.58 -0.72
N GLU A 699 20.50 17.24 -1.73
CA GLU A 699 20.40 18.71 -1.83
C GLU A 699 19.72 19.34 -0.61
N LYS A 700 18.62 18.75 -0.12
CA LYS A 700 17.92 19.27 1.06
C LYS A 700 18.74 19.15 2.34
N LYS A 701 19.55 18.09 2.47
CA LYS A 701 20.32 17.76 3.69
C LYS A 701 21.54 18.67 3.84
N TYR A 702 22.19 18.98 2.72
CA TYR A 702 23.42 19.78 2.65
C TYR A 702 23.24 21.17 2.03
N GLY A 703 22.00 21.59 1.78
CA GLY A 703 21.66 22.86 1.15
C GLY A 703 21.70 22.79 -0.38
N ARG A 704 20.61 23.23 -1.01
CA ARG A 704 20.34 23.04 -2.45
C ARG A 704 21.43 23.59 -3.38
N ASN A 705 21.99 24.73 -3.00
CA ASN A 705 23.04 25.40 -3.77
C ASN A 705 24.46 25.09 -3.24
N THR A 706 24.58 24.39 -2.12
CA THR A 706 25.83 24.23 -1.36
C THR A 706 26.28 22.79 -1.19
N TYR A 707 25.46 21.78 -1.54
CA TYR A 707 25.80 20.36 -1.38
C TYR A 707 27.12 19.95 -2.06
N LYS A 708 27.52 20.62 -3.13
CA LYS A 708 28.81 20.41 -3.80
C LYS A 708 30.01 20.74 -2.92
N ILE A 709 29.85 21.60 -1.92
CA ILE A 709 30.87 21.82 -0.89
C ILE A 709 30.98 20.56 -0.03
N SER A 710 29.85 19.95 0.34
CA SER A 710 29.89 18.69 1.06
C SER A 710 30.55 17.57 0.30
N GLU A 711 30.24 17.41 -0.99
CA GLU A 711 30.89 16.41 -1.83
C GLU A 711 32.42 16.59 -1.91
N LYS A 712 32.89 17.85 -1.91
CA LYS A 712 34.34 18.14 -1.84
C LYS A 712 34.92 17.72 -0.49
N ILE A 713 34.21 17.98 0.60
CA ILE A 713 34.60 17.55 1.94
C ILE A 713 34.64 16.01 2.00
N PHE A 714 33.62 15.32 1.48
CA PHE A 714 33.58 13.85 1.43
C PHE A 714 34.75 13.26 0.65
N TRP A 715 35.09 13.86 -0.50
CA TRP A 715 36.27 13.47 -1.27
C TRP A 715 37.57 13.71 -0.49
N LEU A 716 37.71 14.88 0.15
CA LEU A 716 38.88 15.23 0.95
C LEU A 716 39.11 14.23 2.10
N GLU A 717 38.03 13.75 2.71
CA GLU A 717 38.04 12.76 3.77
C GLU A 717 38.38 11.34 3.27
N SER A 718 37.68 10.86 2.24
CA SER A 718 37.94 9.53 1.66
C SER A 718 39.37 9.41 1.12
N ARG A 719 39.86 10.47 0.45
CA ARG A 719 41.23 10.53 -0.07
C ARG A 719 42.25 10.44 1.05
N PHE A 720 42.09 11.23 2.12
CA PHE A 720 43.03 11.24 3.24
C PHE A 720 43.16 9.87 3.91
N ILE A 721 42.04 9.21 4.18
CA ILE A 721 42.06 7.88 4.83
C ILE A 721 42.79 6.86 3.97
N LEU A 722 42.45 6.78 2.67
CA LEU A 722 43.02 5.77 1.77
C LEU A 722 44.48 6.03 1.41
N GLU A 723 44.87 7.29 1.15
CA GLU A 723 46.28 7.64 0.91
C GLU A 723 47.14 7.35 2.15
N SER A 724 46.60 7.57 3.35
CA SER A 724 47.31 7.26 4.60
C SER A 724 47.51 5.76 4.78
N GLN A 725 46.50 4.92 4.46
CA GLN A 725 46.65 3.45 4.55
C GLN A 725 47.79 2.92 3.66
N LEU A 726 47.95 3.48 2.45
CA LEU A 726 49.01 3.04 1.52
C LEU A 726 50.43 3.32 2.04
N GLY A 727 50.60 4.23 2.99
CA GLY A 727 51.87 4.48 3.68
C GLY A 727 52.19 3.47 4.78
N PHE A 728 51.21 2.68 5.23
CA PHE A 728 51.33 1.74 6.37
C PHE A 728 51.47 0.26 5.97
N LYS A 729 51.84 -0.04 4.71
CA LYS A 729 51.94 -1.39 4.09
C LYS A 729 52.61 -2.53 4.88
N VAL A 730 53.23 -2.27 6.03
CA VAL A 730 53.99 -3.24 6.84
C VAL A 730 53.16 -3.87 7.98
N ALA A 731 52.04 -3.27 8.40
CA ALA A 731 51.17 -3.83 9.43
C ALA A 731 49.80 -4.12 8.81
N HIS A 732 49.30 -5.36 8.90
CA HIS A 732 47.98 -5.77 8.42
C HIS A 732 46.83 -5.16 9.27
N GLU A 733 46.97 -3.93 9.74
CA GLU A 733 46.04 -3.24 10.64
C GLU A 733 45.54 -1.93 9.98
N TRP A 734 44.22 -1.80 9.85
CA TRP A 734 43.59 -0.56 9.40
C TRP A 734 43.74 0.53 10.46
N LYS A 735 44.52 1.58 10.16
CA LYS A 735 44.73 2.69 11.11
C LYS A 735 43.74 3.81 10.85
N THR A 736 43.13 4.31 11.91
CA THR A 736 42.22 5.46 11.85
C THR A 736 42.63 6.55 12.83
N VAL A 737 42.07 7.74 12.65
CA VAL A 737 42.25 8.85 13.58
C VAL A 737 41.52 8.49 14.89
N PRO A 738 42.18 8.58 16.06
CA PRO A 738 41.53 8.30 17.33
C PRO A 738 40.27 9.14 17.54
N ALA A 739 39.26 8.58 18.20
CA ALA A 739 37.99 9.24 18.45
C ALA A 739 38.17 10.55 19.22
N PHE A 740 39.15 10.58 20.14
CA PHE A 740 39.53 11.78 20.88
C PHE A 740 40.03 12.91 19.95
N ASN A 741 41.00 12.63 19.08
CA ASN A 741 41.58 13.65 18.18
C ASN A 741 40.56 14.15 17.14
N LEU A 742 39.68 13.27 16.65
CA LEU A 742 38.58 13.70 15.77
C LEU A 742 37.63 14.65 16.52
N ALA A 743 37.29 14.34 17.76
CA ALA A 743 36.42 15.20 18.58
C ALA A 743 37.08 16.56 18.91
N GLU A 744 38.40 16.61 19.13
CA GLU A 744 39.13 17.88 19.28
C GLU A 744 39.05 18.75 18.02
N PHE A 745 39.21 18.15 16.84
CA PHE A 745 39.06 18.87 15.58
C PHE A 745 37.64 19.42 15.41
N TRP A 746 36.62 18.63 15.75
CA TRP A 746 35.23 19.10 15.73
C TRP A 746 34.94 20.18 16.78
N PHE A 747 35.59 20.12 17.95
CA PHE A 747 35.52 21.20 18.93
C PHE A 747 36.11 22.51 18.38
N GLU A 748 37.20 22.44 17.60
CA GLU A 748 37.76 23.59 16.89
C GLU A 748 36.77 24.18 15.87
N ILE A 749 36.14 23.32 15.03
CA ILE A 749 35.12 23.72 14.06
C ILE A 749 33.97 24.46 14.75
N LEU A 750 33.41 23.86 15.82
CA LEU A 750 32.26 24.44 16.53
C LEU A 750 32.62 25.74 17.26
N THR A 751 33.87 25.86 17.72
CA THR A 751 34.40 27.08 18.32
C THR A 751 34.51 28.19 17.29
N LYS A 752 35.10 27.93 16.12
CA LYS A 752 35.27 28.92 15.05
C LYS A 752 33.93 29.36 14.46
N ALA A 753 32.96 28.46 14.38
CA ALA A 753 31.60 28.77 13.94
C ALA A 753 30.73 29.47 15.01
N SER A 754 31.22 29.65 16.25
CA SER A 754 30.47 30.22 17.38
C SER A 754 29.18 29.47 17.75
N LEU A 755 29.08 28.17 17.44
CA LEU A 755 27.87 27.36 17.67
C LEU A 755 27.91 26.53 18.96
N GLY A 756 29.01 26.58 19.72
CA GLY A 756 29.23 25.73 20.90
C GLY A 756 28.13 25.83 21.98
N GLN A 757 27.64 27.05 22.28
CA GLN A 757 26.57 27.25 23.27
C GLN A 757 25.22 26.67 22.82
N LEU A 758 24.90 26.79 21.52
CA LEU A 758 23.66 26.26 20.94
C LEU A 758 23.65 24.72 20.95
N ILE A 759 24.81 24.12 20.69
CA ILE A 759 24.94 22.67 20.48
C ILE A 759 25.04 21.91 21.80
N PHE A 760 25.67 22.50 22.83
CA PHE A 760 25.93 21.83 24.11
C PHE A 760 24.67 21.22 24.77
N PRO A 761 23.51 21.92 24.87
CA PRO A 761 22.28 21.33 25.41
C PRO A 761 21.78 20.12 24.61
N ARG A 762 21.93 20.13 23.28
CA ARG A 762 21.50 19.04 22.40
C ARG A 762 22.35 17.79 22.60
N LEU A 763 23.67 17.95 22.71
CA LEU A 763 24.59 16.85 23.03
C LEU A 763 24.30 16.27 24.42
N LYS A 764 24.03 17.13 25.41
CA LYS A 764 23.65 16.69 26.76
C LYS A 764 22.39 15.80 26.73
N SER A 765 21.37 16.20 25.97
CA SER A 765 20.15 15.42 25.81
C SER A 765 20.40 14.06 25.15
N ARG A 766 21.22 14.04 24.08
CA ARG A 766 21.59 12.79 23.39
C ARG A 766 22.32 11.82 24.33
N LEU A 767 23.33 12.30 25.06
CA LEU A 767 24.16 11.47 25.94
C LEU A 767 23.42 10.96 27.18
N ARG A 768 22.31 11.59 27.60
CA ARG A 768 21.45 11.05 28.67
C ARG A 768 20.83 9.72 28.30
N GLN A 769 20.56 9.48 27.01
CA GLN A 769 19.95 8.25 26.51
C GLN A 769 20.97 7.11 26.33
N VAL A 770 22.27 7.41 26.40
CA VAL A 770 23.32 6.39 26.24
C VAL A 770 23.47 5.55 27.52
N PRO A 771 23.39 4.20 27.43
CA PRO A 771 23.52 3.31 28.58
C PRO A 771 24.84 3.48 29.35
N HIS A 772 24.80 3.26 30.67
CA HIS A 772 25.97 3.39 31.54
C HIS A 772 27.15 2.47 31.14
N GLN A 773 26.85 1.24 30.72
CA GLN A 773 27.87 0.30 30.24
C GLN A 773 28.62 0.83 29.00
N THR A 774 27.89 1.42 28.04
CA THR A 774 28.48 2.03 26.85
C THR A 774 29.39 3.21 27.23
N LYS A 775 28.97 4.04 28.18
CA LYS A 775 29.80 5.16 28.70
C LYS A 775 31.11 4.66 29.32
N ARG A 776 31.10 3.58 30.08
CA ARG A 776 32.34 2.97 30.63
C ARG A 776 33.26 2.46 29.53
N LYS A 777 32.72 1.79 28.50
CA LYS A 777 33.50 1.35 27.33
C LYS A 777 34.14 2.54 26.60
N ILE A 778 33.40 3.63 26.39
CA ILE A 778 33.91 4.87 25.78
C ILE A 778 35.06 5.46 26.61
N MET A 779 34.91 5.56 27.93
CA MET A 779 35.98 6.08 28.81
C MET A 779 37.25 5.22 28.73
N GLY A 780 37.09 3.89 28.71
CA GLY A 780 38.21 2.95 28.54
C GLY A 780 38.92 3.12 27.20
N LEU A 781 38.18 3.27 26.10
CA LEU A 781 38.72 3.55 24.77
C LEU A 781 39.55 4.84 24.79
N ILE A 782 38.99 5.95 25.28
CA ILE A 782 39.66 7.26 25.28
C ILE A 782 40.95 7.21 26.11
N LYS A 783 40.97 6.48 27.23
CA LYS A 783 42.18 6.32 28.03
C LYS A 783 43.26 5.59 27.23
N LYS A 784 42.90 4.48 26.57
CA LYS A 784 43.80 3.70 25.72
C LYS A 784 44.32 4.50 24.52
N GLU A 785 43.46 5.30 23.87
CA GLU A 785 43.85 6.15 22.74
C GLU A 785 44.88 7.22 23.15
N LYS A 786 44.78 7.76 24.36
CA LYS A 786 45.75 8.75 24.89
C LYS A 786 47.10 8.16 25.27
N GLU A 787 47.15 6.87 25.57
CA GLU A 787 48.37 6.12 25.93
C GLU A 787 49.04 5.50 24.68
N PHE A 788 48.50 5.70 23.48
CA PHE A 788 48.99 5.09 22.26
C PHE A 788 50.13 5.90 21.62
N ASP A 789 51.30 5.28 21.41
CA ASP A 789 52.54 5.97 21.01
C ASP A 789 52.57 6.51 19.57
N LYS A 790 51.74 5.99 18.65
CA LYS A 790 51.75 6.40 17.21
C LYS A 790 50.37 6.40 16.54
N PRO A 791 49.42 7.26 16.96
CA PRO A 791 48.13 7.36 16.31
C PRO A 791 48.23 8.10 14.97
N MET A 792 47.23 7.89 14.10
CA MET A 792 47.09 8.65 12.87
C MET A 792 46.55 10.05 13.20
N TYR A 793 47.27 11.09 12.79
CA TYR A 793 46.90 12.49 13.01
C TYR A 793 46.38 13.15 11.75
N LEU A 794 45.48 14.12 11.92
CA LEU A 794 45.04 15.01 10.85
C LEU A 794 46.13 16.05 10.55
N PRO A 795 46.72 16.09 9.34
CA PRO A 795 47.74 17.08 8.99
C PRO A 795 47.18 18.50 9.02
N GLU A 796 47.99 19.47 9.45
CA GLU A 796 47.52 20.86 9.60
C GLU A 796 47.13 21.50 8.24
N SER A 797 47.83 21.14 7.16
CA SER A 797 47.47 21.52 5.80
C SER A 797 46.10 20.99 5.38
N TRP A 798 45.75 19.77 5.79
CA TRP A 798 44.45 19.16 5.53
C TRP A 798 43.35 19.85 6.36
N LYS A 799 43.60 20.09 7.65
CA LYS A 799 42.66 20.79 8.54
C LYS A 799 42.33 22.18 8.03
N GLY A 800 43.34 22.94 7.58
CA GLY A 800 43.14 24.29 7.03
C GLY A 800 42.18 24.30 5.83
N VAL A 801 42.34 23.37 4.89
CA VAL A 801 41.44 23.23 3.74
C VAL A 801 40.03 22.81 4.18
N TYR A 802 39.92 21.85 5.10
CA TYR A 802 38.64 21.39 5.63
C TYR A 802 37.88 22.52 6.34
N LEU A 803 38.57 23.26 7.22
CA LEU A 803 38.02 24.40 7.95
C LEU A 803 37.53 25.51 7.03
N HIS A 804 38.29 25.82 5.97
CA HIS A 804 37.85 26.79 4.98
C HIS A 804 36.57 26.34 4.26
N LEU A 805 36.49 25.06 3.85
CA LEU A 805 35.32 24.53 3.17
C LEU A 805 34.09 24.48 4.07
N ILE A 806 34.22 24.02 5.32
CA ILE A 806 33.10 23.94 6.25
C ILE A 806 32.61 25.34 6.62
N GLN A 807 33.52 26.28 6.90
CA GLN A 807 33.14 27.68 7.21
C GLN A 807 32.37 28.30 6.05
N LYS A 808 32.91 28.18 4.82
CA LYS A 808 32.22 28.62 3.61
C LYS A 808 30.84 27.96 3.46
N HIS A 809 30.69 26.71 3.86
CA HIS A 809 29.40 26.02 3.79
C HIS A 809 28.41 26.64 4.79
N LEU A 810 28.84 26.89 6.03
CA LEU A 810 28.01 27.48 7.09
C LEU A 810 27.63 28.93 6.82
N ASP A 811 28.55 29.73 6.26
CA ASP A 811 28.32 31.14 5.91
C ASP A 811 27.21 31.32 4.87
N LEU A 812 26.94 30.28 4.08
CA LEU A 812 25.91 30.27 3.04
C LEU A 812 24.54 29.79 3.56
N GLN A 813 24.41 29.43 4.83
CA GLN A 813 23.15 28.96 5.43
C GLN A 813 22.37 30.10 6.09
N LYS A 814 21.05 29.98 6.08
CA LYS A 814 20.16 31.08 6.48
C LYS A 814 20.07 31.26 8.00
N ASP A 815 20.10 30.16 8.74
CA ASP A 815 19.91 30.17 10.19
C ASP A 815 20.75 29.08 10.89
N ASP A 816 20.83 29.17 12.22
CA ASP A 816 21.63 28.25 13.01
C ASP A 816 21.06 26.82 13.09
N SER A 817 19.76 26.64 12.77
CA SER A 817 19.16 25.31 12.66
C SER A 817 19.69 24.58 11.42
N GLU A 818 19.77 25.27 10.28
CA GLU A 818 20.37 24.74 9.05
C GLU A 818 21.86 24.46 9.21
N LYS A 819 22.60 25.39 9.83
CA LYS A 819 24.03 25.19 10.15
C LYS A 819 24.24 23.95 11.01
N TRP A 820 23.45 23.78 12.06
CA TRP A 820 23.52 22.59 12.90
C TRP A 820 23.22 21.31 12.13
N ARG A 821 22.14 21.29 11.34
CA ARG A 821 21.79 20.14 10.50
C ARG A 821 22.97 19.73 9.62
N ILE A 822 23.59 20.69 8.94
CA ILE A 822 24.75 20.45 8.07
C ILE A 822 25.94 19.89 8.86
N LEU A 823 26.27 20.47 10.02
CA LEU A 823 27.37 20.00 10.86
C LEU A 823 27.14 18.59 11.39
N GLN A 824 25.93 18.31 11.88
CA GLN A 824 25.56 16.98 12.36
C GLN A 824 25.68 15.93 11.25
N ASN A 825 25.23 16.26 10.04
CA ASN A 825 25.34 15.37 8.90
C ASN A 825 26.81 15.16 8.49
N HIS A 826 27.62 16.23 8.43
CA HIS A 826 29.05 16.12 8.15
C HIS A 826 29.80 15.27 9.17
N PHE A 827 29.52 15.46 10.45
CA PHE A 827 30.10 14.66 11.53
C PHE A 827 29.77 13.18 11.37
N HIS A 828 28.49 12.86 11.15
CA HIS A 828 28.04 11.49 10.92
C HIS A 828 28.69 10.87 9.68
N MET A 829 28.75 11.60 8.56
CA MET A 829 29.40 11.10 7.35
C MET A 829 30.91 10.96 7.50
N GLN A 830 31.57 11.82 8.28
CA GLN A 830 33.00 11.69 8.58
C GLN A 830 33.30 10.40 9.32
N ILE A 831 32.51 10.11 10.35
CA ILE A 831 32.61 8.86 11.11
C ILE A 831 32.40 7.66 10.21
N ASN A 832 31.40 7.70 9.30
CA ASN A 832 31.14 6.61 8.36
C ASN A 832 32.38 6.22 7.53
N ARG A 833 33.19 7.21 7.12
CA ARG A 833 34.38 6.98 6.29
C ARG A 833 35.64 6.69 7.10
N PHE A 834 35.75 7.25 8.31
CA PHE A 834 36.92 7.09 9.19
C PHE A 834 36.88 5.78 9.97
N TYR A 835 35.71 5.37 10.44
CA TYR A 835 35.50 4.15 11.21
C TYR A 835 34.64 3.21 10.39
N LEU A 836 35.27 2.27 9.71
CA LEU A 836 34.56 1.37 8.80
C LEU A 836 33.66 0.39 9.58
N MET A 837 34.13 -0.01 10.77
CA MET A 837 33.44 -0.89 11.71
C MET A 837 32.95 -0.13 12.94
N ASP A 838 31.94 -0.67 13.64
CA ASP A 838 31.41 -0.14 14.91
C ASP A 838 31.04 1.37 14.91
N ARG A 839 30.62 1.89 13.74
CA ARG A 839 30.32 3.32 13.52
C ARG A 839 29.48 3.99 14.60
N LYS A 840 28.42 3.31 15.05
CA LYS A 840 27.53 3.82 16.10
C LYS A 840 28.27 4.02 17.42
N PHE A 841 29.16 3.09 17.77
CA PHE A 841 29.97 3.20 18.99
C PHE A 841 30.95 4.37 18.89
N TYR A 842 31.67 4.51 17.78
CA TYR A 842 32.59 5.62 17.56
C TYR A 842 31.89 6.98 17.49
N GLU A 843 30.68 7.04 16.91
CA GLU A 843 29.88 8.27 16.90
C GLU A 843 29.49 8.71 18.31
N GLU A 844 28.99 7.79 19.14
CA GLU A 844 28.68 8.10 20.54
C GLU A 844 29.95 8.43 21.35
N ALA A 845 31.09 7.78 21.07
CA ALA A 845 32.38 8.10 21.68
C ALA A 845 32.84 9.52 21.35
N SER A 846 32.83 9.91 20.07
CA SER A 846 33.25 11.24 19.64
C SER A 846 32.28 12.32 20.15
N TYR A 847 30.96 12.08 20.18
CA TYR A 847 30.01 13.01 20.81
C TYR A 847 30.24 13.16 22.32
N TYR A 848 30.58 12.06 23.01
CA TYR A 848 30.88 12.09 24.44
C TYR A 848 32.10 12.96 24.74
N VAL A 849 33.19 12.84 23.96
CA VAL A 849 34.37 13.70 24.09
C VAL A 849 34.02 15.15 23.78
N LEU A 850 33.32 15.40 22.67
CA LEU A 850 32.92 16.74 22.23
C LEU A 850 32.07 17.46 23.28
N TYR A 851 31.14 16.75 23.92
CA TYR A 851 30.35 17.26 25.04
C TYR A 851 31.22 17.69 26.22
N ARG A 852 32.24 16.90 26.59
CA ARG A 852 33.15 17.25 27.68
C ARG A 852 33.98 18.49 27.36
N LEU A 853 34.53 18.58 26.15
CA LEU A 853 35.34 19.72 25.71
C LEU A 853 34.51 21.02 25.68
N LEU A 854 33.29 20.95 25.12
CA LEU A 854 32.37 22.10 25.13
C LEU A 854 31.96 22.49 26.56
N GLY A 855 31.68 21.51 27.43
CA GLY A 855 31.33 21.77 28.82
C GLY A 855 32.45 22.46 29.60
N GLN A 856 33.70 22.02 29.41
CA GLN A 856 34.88 22.68 29.99
C GLN A 856 35.01 24.13 29.52
N LYS A 857 34.82 24.41 28.23
CA LYS A 857 34.89 25.79 27.72
C LYS A 857 33.75 26.68 28.21
N ILE A 858 32.52 26.14 28.30
CA ILE A 858 31.33 26.92 28.68
C ILE A 858 31.28 27.18 30.18
N HIS A 859 31.66 26.19 31.00
CA HIS A 859 31.54 26.26 32.47
C HIS A 859 32.86 26.48 33.19
N GLY A 860 34.01 26.18 32.56
CA GLY A 860 35.34 26.38 33.15
C GLY A 860 35.67 27.85 33.39
N ASN A 861 35.11 28.77 32.59
CA ASN A 861 35.25 30.22 32.82
C ASN A 861 34.41 30.75 34.01
N LYS A 862 33.69 29.89 34.75
CA LYS A 862 32.96 30.27 35.97
C LYS A 862 33.68 29.88 37.27
N GLN A 863 34.86 29.25 37.21
CA GLN A 863 35.62 28.89 38.42
C GLN A 863 36.69 29.91 38.83
N ASP A 864 36.83 31.03 38.09
CA ASP A 864 37.70 32.17 38.47
C ASP A 864 36.92 33.40 38.99
N ALA A 865 35.63 33.23 39.33
CA ALA A 865 34.82 34.26 39.99
C ALA A 865 33.77 33.61 40.90
N GLY A 866 34.20 33.19 42.10
CA GLY A 866 33.35 32.64 43.15
C GLY A 866 34.08 31.65 44.04
#